data_AF-A0A7W0N4F8-F1
#
_entry.id   AF-A0A7W0N4F8-F1
#
_cell.length_a   1.000
_cell.length_b   1.000
_cell.length_c   1.000
_cell.angle_alpha   90.00
_cell.angle_beta   90.00
_cell.angle_gamma   90.00
#
_symmetry.space_group_name_H-M   'P 1'
#
loop_
_entity.id
_entity.type
_entity.pdbx_description
1 polymer ?
#
loop_
_entity_poly.entity_id
_entity_poly.type
_entity_poly.pdbx_seq_one_letter_code
_entity_poly.pdbx_strand_id
1 'polypeptide(L)'
;AGDPGFSIFQGAGGTISDLDGARLRSAGAATAGAVTVRFTKDRLEVPTSWPGVPTSFSAGGLTPFGHALKPDVTAPGANILSSTLPEFGGDPFIISAGTSFSAPHVSGAAALLLQRHPTWTPKQVKSALMSTAGRAFADTALTQEASVLLQGAGLVNVTAADRPVIFTDPQSLSFGYLDVNAGAASRAIPVLISDAGDGAGAWSVEIQPQVSSSGASVTAAPFSLSSGGTTVVQMVASAAAGAPQGDNFGFVRLRRGDVVRRVPYAFSVTRPQLTGSRTVPLKASQTGNTATGGEDRARVYRWPTLPFGILSIFGVDPSVNDDGKETVYTLDIARQAVNAGVVVERPALRLDAGITAQLSSNAPIHPWFLSSLDENDVQGYAGIPVNSNGLMPDFLRNVGAAGGVFLPPGRYYVSVDSGRDFFTGRSLAGPYRLRSWVNDVKPPNIELITRRISAGKPTIVARVRDASSGVDPLSMLLLFDSFQLGATAYDPDTGIAVFPIPREASALQPGPEFMRIFASDFQETKNISTEGVNPMPNSRFRGVRMEVVQRPTVTWILPSKGVCLPARARLQVAAGSNATISSVGFFDGRRQIGRTRRNVAGIYEISWRTSGKKRGTHKLTAVVSDTRGREAEAVQTVRVCR
;
A
#
# COMPACT_ATOMS: atom_id res chain seq x y z
N ALA A 1 -16.85 18.89 -18.04
CA ALA A 1 -15.50 18.46 -17.68
C ALA A 1 -15.54 17.95 -16.23
N GLY A 2 -15.42 16.63 -16.03
CA GLY A 2 -15.44 15.99 -14.73
C GLY A 2 -14.06 15.48 -14.34
N ASP A 3 -13.79 15.42 -13.03
CA ASP A 3 -12.67 14.70 -12.44
C ASP A 3 -12.69 13.24 -12.96
N PRO A 4 -11.59 12.69 -13.51
CA PRO A 4 -11.57 11.31 -13.95
C PRO A 4 -11.53 10.40 -12.72
N GLY A 5 -12.71 10.09 -12.19
CA GLY A 5 -12.89 8.89 -11.40
C GLY A 5 -12.36 7.71 -12.20
N PHE A 6 -11.44 6.95 -11.61
CA PHE A 6 -11.01 5.64 -12.10
C PHE A 6 -12.25 4.80 -12.44
N SER A 7 -12.60 4.74 -13.73
CA SER A 7 -13.80 4.04 -14.18
C SER A 7 -13.48 2.56 -14.34
N ILE A 8 -13.92 1.77 -13.36
CA ILE A 8 -14.01 0.31 -13.42
C ILE A 8 -15.35 -0.13 -14.07
N PHE A 9 -16.08 0.80 -14.71
CA PHE A 9 -17.39 0.54 -15.28
C PHE A 9 -17.31 0.52 -16.81
N GLN A 10 -17.31 -0.69 -17.40
CA GLN A 10 -17.64 -0.86 -18.80
C GLN A 10 -19.15 -0.68 -19.00
N GLY A 11 -19.55 0.54 -19.34
CA GLY A 11 -20.90 0.90 -19.76
C GLY A 11 -20.87 2.15 -20.65
N ALA A 12 -21.87 2.33 -21.52
CA ALA A 12 -22.03 3.54 -22.30
C ALA A 12 -22.47 4.70 -21.39
N GLY A 13 -21.52 5.40 -20.79
CA GLY A 13 -21.77 6.52 -19.88
C GLY A 13 -20.65 7.56 -19.94
N GLY A 14 -20.98 8.80 -19.62
CA GLY A 14 -20.04 9.91 -19.51
C GLY A 14 -20.36 10.77 -18.29
N THR A 15 -19.40 11.58 -17.84
CA THR A 15 -19.56 12.50 -16.70
C THR A 15 -19.69 13.94 -17.17
N ILE A 16 -20.49 14.73 -16.46
CA ILE A 16 -20.61 16.19 -16.64
C ILE A 16 -20.29 16.87 -15.31
N SER A 17 -19.98 18.17 -15.34
CA SER A 17 -19.77 18.92 -14.09
C SER A 17 -21.09 19.06 -13.33
N ASP A 18 -21.04 19.26 -12.00
CA ASP A 18 -22.24 19.55 -11.21
C ASP A 18 -22.97 20.81 -11.69
N LEU A 19 -22.22 21.80 -12.19
CA LEU A 19 -22.76 23.02 -12.79
C LEU A 19 -23.55 22.70 -14.06
N ASP A 20 -22.99 21.90 -14.96
CA ASP A 20 -23.70 21.48 -16.18
C ASP A 20 -24.90 20.59 -15.84
N GLY A 21 -24.78 19.74 -14.82
CA GLY A 21 -25.89 18.96 -14.28
C GLY A 21 -27.00 19.84 -13.72
N ALA A 22 -26.66 20.90 -12.98
CA ALA A 22 -27.62 21.88 -12.47
C ALA A 22 -28.29 22.65 -13.62
N ARG A 23 -27.53 23.05 -14.65
CA ARG A 23 -28.05 23.69 -15.86
C ARG A 23 -29.03 22.79 -16.60
N LEU A 24 -28.71 21.50 -16.76
CA LEU A 24 -29.62 20.52 -17.38
C LEU A 24 -30.89 20.31 -16.55
N ARG A 25 -30.76 20.19 -15.21
CA ARG A 25 -31.94 20.08 -14.32
C ARG A 25 -32.84 21.31 -14.41
N SER A 26 -32.24 22.52 -14.43
CA SER A 26 -32.97 23.77 -14.60
C SER A 26 -33.66 23.87 -15.96
N ALA A 27 -32.97 23.51 -17.04
CA ALA A 27 -33.56 23.45 -18.38
C ALA A 27 -34.71 22.45 -18.46
N GLY A 28 -34.58 21.29 -17.78
CA GLY A 28 -35.63 20.28 -17.68
C GLY A 28 -36.86 20.78 -16.94
N ALA A 29 -36.67 21.52 -15.83
CA ALA A 29 -37.78 22.13 -15.11
C ALA A 29 -38.56 23.15 -15.98
N ALA A 30 -37.86 23.87 -16.86
CA ALA A 30 -38.47 24.83 -17.78
C ALA A 30 -39.18 24.17 -19.00
N THR A 31 -38.95 22.88 -19.25
CA THR A 31 -39.43 22.15 -20.45
C THR A 31 -40.30 20.93 -20.09
N ALA A 32 -40.91 20.92 -18.89
CA ALA A 32 -41.70 19.79 -18.38
C ALA A 32 -40.95 18.43 -18.41
N GLY A 33 -39.63 18.46 -18.22
CA GLY A 33 -38.76 17.29 -18.17
C GLY A 33 -38.11 16.89 -19.50
N ALA A 34 -38.39 17.59 -20.61
CA ALA A 34 -37.87 17.23 -21.94
C ALA A 34 -36.65 18.07 -22.33
N VAL A 35 -35.44 17.59 -22.01
CA VAL A 35 -34.17 18.17 -22.49
C VAL A 35 -33.56 17.28 -23.58
N THR A 36 -33.33 17.84 -24.76
CA THR A 36 -32.57 17.16 -25.82
C THR A 36 -31.08 17.45 -25.66
N VAL A 37 -30.27 16.40 -25.52
CA VAL A 37 -28.80 16.49 -25.45
C VAL A 37 -28.21 15.79 -26.66
N ARG A 38 -27.30 16.47 -27.39
CA ARG A 38 -26.59 15.91 -28.54
C ARG A 38 -25.13 15.66 -28.16
N PHE A 39 -24.69 14.41 -28.30
CA PHE A 39 -23.28 14.04 -28.16
C PHE A 39 -22.62 14.02 -29.54
N THR A 40 -21.46 14.65 -29.65
CA THR A 40 -20.66 14.68 -30.89
C THR A 40 -19.25 14.21 -30.59
N LYS A 41 -18.52 13.84 -31.64
CA LYS A 41 -17.07 13.62 -31.55
C LYS A 41 -16.26 14.89 -31.77
N ASP A 42 -16.93 16.03 -31.93
CA ASP A 42 -16.27 17.31 -32.19
C ASP A 42 -15.47 17.72 -30.96
N ARG A 43 -14.20 18.06 -31.17
CA ARG A 43 -13.33 18.55 -30.09
C ARG A 43 -13.62 20.03 -29.91
N LEU A 44 -14.05 20.40 -28.70
CA LEU A 44 -14.32 21.78 -28.33
C LEU A 44 -13.28 22.24 -27.32
N GLU A 45 -12.67 23.39 -27.60
CA GLU A 45 -11.86 24.09 -26.62
C GLU A 45 -12.78 24.88 -25.70
N VAL A 46 -12.72 24.60 -24.40
CA VAL A 46 -13.56 25.23 -23.38
C VAL A 46 -12.66 25.69 -22.23
N PRO A 47 -12.78 26.94 -21.76
CA PRO A 47 -12.07 27.37 -20.57
C PRO A 47 -12.37 26.48 -19.37
N THR A 48 -11.32 26.02 -18.69
CA THR A 48 -11.48 25.26 -17.45
C THR A 48 -11.91 26.18 -16.30
N SER A 49 -12.72 25.66 -15.37
CA SER A 49 -13.14 26.38 -14.17
C SER A 49 -12.13 26.32 -13.01
N TRP A 50 -10.98 25.68 -13.23
CA TRP A 50 -9.96 25.43 -12.20
C TRP A 50 -8.52 25.56 -12.76
N PRO A 51 -8.18 26.65 -13.45
CA PRO A 51 -6.85 26.82 -14.03
C PRO A 51 -5.79 26.95 -12.92
N GLY A 52 -4.66 26.27 -13.07
CA GLY A 52 -3.54 26.39 -12.13
C GLY A 52 -3.80 25.79 -10.75
N VAL A 53 -4.84 24.98 -10.58
CA VAL A 53 -5.14 24.23 -9.35
C VAL A 53 -4.53 22.82 -9.47
N PRO A 54 -3.71 22.37 -8.49
CA PRO A 54 -3.20 20.99 -8.48
C PRO A 54 -4.34 19.97 -8.47
N THR A 55 -4.18 18.89 -9.24
CA THR A 55 -5.16 17.81 -9.33
C THR A 55 -5.24 17.00 -8.04
N SER A 56 -6.43 16.50 -7.68
CA SER A 56 -6.69 15.68 -6.48
C SER A 56 -5.80 14.43 -6.36
N PHE A 57 -5.43 13.84 -7.50
CA PHE A 57 -4.55 12.68 -7.56
C PHE A 57 -3.04 13.01 -7.55
N SER A 58 -2.65 14.30 -7.55
CA SER A 58 -1.24 14.68 -7.53
C SER A 58 -0.64 14.32 -6.16
N ALA A 59 0.41 13.50 -6.17
CA ALA A 59 1.10 13.13 -4.94
C ALA A 59 1.76 14.36 -4.29
N GLY A 60 1.51 14.52 -2.99
CA GLY A 60 2.15 15.54 -2.16
C GLY A 60 3.37 15.01 -1.40
N GLY A 61 4.20 15.93 -0.93
CA GLY A 61 5.28 15.65 0.01
C GLY A 61 4.84 15.67 1.47
N LEU A 62 5.76 15.43 2.41
CA LEU A 62 7.17 15.14 2.19
C LEU A 62 7.40 13.72 1.63
N THR A 63 8.59 13.44 1.10
CA THR A 63 8.92 12.09 0.68
C THR A 63 8.79 11.13 1.87
N PRO A 64 8.27 9.91 1.65
CA PRO A 64 8.09 8.92 2.72
C PRO A 64 9.41 8.42 3.30
N PHE A 65 10.54 8.69 2.64
CA PHE A 65 11.89 8.40 3.13
C PHE A 65 12.69 9.69 3.20
N GLY A 66 13.38 9.93 4.31
CA GLY A 66 14.25 11.10 4.50
C GLY A 66 13.53 12.45 4.56
N HIS A 67 12.20 12.48 4.43
CA HIS A 67 11.34 13.65 4.59
C HIS A 67 11.79 14.86 3.77
N ALA A 68 12.16 14.62 2.51
CA ALA A 68 12.53 15.66 1.57
C ALA A 68 11.29 16.36 0.99
N LEU A 69 11.43 17.66 0.72
CA LEU A 69 10.39 18.47 0.11
C LEU A 69 10.23 18.14 -1.38
N LYS A 70 9.07 17.58 -1.71
CA LYS A 70 8.61 17.24 -3.06
C LYS A 70 7.12 17.57 -3.20
N PRO A 71 6.60 17.75 -4.43
CA PRO A 71 7.33 17.77 -5.72
C PRO A 71 8.25 19.00 -5.87
N ASP A 72 9.06 19.05 -6.93
CA ASP A 72 9.94 20.21 -7.17
C ASP A 72 9.20 21.40 -7.80
N VAL A 73 8.33 21.13 -8.80
CA VAL A 73 7.53 22.11 -9.55
C VAL A 73 6.21 21.48 -10.01
N THR A 74 5.28 22.30 -10.46
CA THR A 74 4.00 21.91 -11.06
C THR A 74 3.97 22.27 -12.54
N ALA A 75 3.27 21.47 -13.35
CA ALA A 75 3.00 21.73 -14.76
C ALA A 75 1.62 21.17 -15.16
N PRO A 76 1.02 21.64 -16.27
CA PRO A 76 -0.27 21.13 -16.74
C PRO A 76 -0.30 19.62 -16.90
N GLY A 77 -1.28 18.96 -16.27
CA GLY A 77 -1.40 17.50 -16.26
C GLY A 77 -2.82 16.97 -16.32
N ALA A 78 -3.83 17.83 -16.44
CA ALA A 78 -5.23 17.43 -16.59
C ALA A 78 -5.81 17.98 -17.89
N ASN A 79 -6.72 17.21 -18.50
CA ASN A 79 -7.33 17.52 -19.79
C ASN A 79 -6.29 17.78 -20.89
N ILE A 80 -5.20 17.00 -20.89
CA ILE A 80 -4.12 17.13 -21.86
C ILE A 80 -4.48 16.35 -23.11
N LEU A 81 -4.59 17.06 -24.23
CA LEU A 81 -4.69 16.48 -25.55
C LEU A 81 -3.31 15.98 -25.99
N SER A 82 -3.17 14.67 -26.23
CA SER A 82 -1.92 14.07 -26.67
C SER A 82 -2.16 12.96 -27.69
N SER A 83 -1.14 12.62 -28.46
CA SER A 83 -1.17 11.49 -29.39
C SER A 83 -1.30 10.16 -28.66
N THR A 84 -2.08 9.24 -29.22
CA THR A 84 -2.19 7.85 -28.77
C THR A 84 -2.26 6.92 -29.98
N LEU A 85 -2.15 5.62 -29.75
CA LEU A 85 -2.41 4.64 -30.81
C LEU A 85 -3.92 4.43 -30.98
N PRO A 86 -4.44 4.33 -32.22
CA PRO A 86 -5.85 4.10 -32.46
C PRO A 86 -6.41 2.84 -31.78
N GLU A 87 -5.60 1.82 -31.52
CA GLU A 87 -6.05 0.61 -30.82
C GLU A 87 -6.42 0.86 -29.34
N PHE A 88 -5.88 1.92 -28.73
CA PHE A 88 -6.19 2.32 -27.36
C PHE A 88 -7.25 3.43 -27.28
N GLY A 89 -7.25 4.36 -28.25
CA GLY A 89 -8.11 5.55 -28.22
C GLY A 89 -9.28 5.54 -29.19
N GLY A 90 -9.30 4.63 -30.17
CA GLY A 90 -10.20 4.69 -31.33
C GLY A 90 -9.93 5.90 -32.27
N ASP A 91 -8.93 6.71 -31.96
CA ASP A 91 -8.53 7.97 -32.61
C ASP A 91 -7.02 8.19 -32.35
N PRO A 92 -6.25 8.81 -33.28
CA PRO A 92 -4.84 9.16 -33.05
C PRO A 92 -4.58 10.13 -31.88
N PHE A 93 -5.60 10.78 -31.31
CA PHE A 93 -5.45 11.66 -30.16
C PHE A 93 -6.44 11.34 -29.04
N ILE A 94 -5.98 11.46 -27.79
CA ILE A 94 -6.78 11.29 -26.58
C ILE A 94 -6.65 12.51 -25.66
N ILE A 95 -7.71 12.79 -24.90
CA ILE A 95 -7.66 13.71 -23.76
C ILE A 95 -7.50 12.86 -22.50
N SER A 96 -6.43 13.10 -21.76
CA SER A 96 -6.13 12.32 -20.56
C SER A 96 -5.60 13.21 -19.43
N ALA A 97 -5.38 12.61 -18.26
CA ALA A 97 -4.92 13.29 -17.07
C ALA A 97 -3.95 12.41 -16.29
N GLY A 98 -3.01 13.04 -15.60
CA GLY A 98 -1.99 12.38 -14.79
C GLY A 98 -0.74 13.23 -14.68
N THR A 99 0.02 13.05 -13.60
CA THR A 99 1.37 13.64 -13.47
C THR A 99 2.31 13.14 -14.58
N SER A 100 2.04 11.97 -15.17
CA SER A 100 2.68 11.48 -16.40
C SER A 100 2.55 12.44 -17.59
N PHE A 101 1.54 13.32 -17.62
CA PHE A 101 1.39 14.37 -18.63
C PHE A 101 2.03 15.70 -18.20
N SER A 102 2.19 15.95 -16.89
CA SER A 102 2.97 17.10 -16.39
C SER A 102 4.47 16.93 -16.64
N ALA A 103 5.01 15.73 -16.41
CA ALA A 103 6.44 15.42 -16.56
C ALA A 103 7.05 15.79 -17.95
N PRO A 104 6.42 15.47 -19.10
CA PRO A 104 6.95 15.85 -20.41
C PRO A 104 6.94 17.36 -20.66
N HIS A 105 6.00 18.14 -20.08
CA HIS A 105 6.04 19.60 -20.16
C HIS A 105 7.31 20.16 -19.51
N VAL A 106 7.65 19.67 -18.31
CA VAL A 106 8.88 20.10 -17.60
C VAL A 106 10.14 19.61 -18.34
N SER A 107 10.10 18.40 -18.91
CA SER A 107 11.20 17.86 -19.71
C SER A 107 11.46 18.71 -20.97
N GLY A 108 10.40 19.13 -21.67
CA GLY A 108 10.49 20.06 -22.79
C GLY A 108 11.01 21.43 -22.38
N ALA A 109 10.55 21.97 -21.25
CA ALA A 109 11.08 23.22 -20.69
C ALA A 109 12.59 23.12 -20.40
N ALA A 110 13.04 22.03 -19.77
CA ALA A 110 14.45 21.78 -19.52
C ALA A 110 15.27 21.69 -20.82
N ALA A 111 14.75 21.01 -21.85
CA ALA A 111 15.40 20.91 -23.15
C ALA A 111 15.56 22.28 -23.83
N LEU A 112 14.53 23.14 -23.79
CA LEU A 112 14.61 24.51 -24.33
C LEU A 112 15.63 25.37 -23.57
N LEU A 113 15.69 25.24 -22.24
CA LEU A 113 16.68 25.95 -21.43
C LEU A 113 18.09 25.46 -21.74
N LEU A 114 18.32 24.15 -21.89
CA LEU A 114 19.62 23.61 -22.29
C LEU A 114 20.01 24.01 -23.72
N GLN A 115 19.05 24.13 -24.65
CA GLN A 115 19.33 24.62 -25.99
C GLN A 115 19.79 26.08 -25.98
N ARG A 116 19.15 26.92 -25.15
CA ARG A 116 19.51 28.34 -25.03
C ARG A 116 20.74 28.59 -24.16
N HIS A 117 20.97 27.75 -23.16
CA HIS A 117 22.08 27.81 -22.23
C HIS A 117 22.85 26.48 -22.17
N PRO A 118 23.64 26.14 -23.21
CA PRO A 118 24.26 24.82 -23.33
C PRO A 118 25.25 24.46 -22.22
N THR A 119 25.74 25.46 -21.47
CA THR A 119 26.68 25.28 -20.36
C THR A 119 26.00 25.10 -19.01
N TRP A 120 24.68 25.26 -18.92
CA TRP A 120 23.97 25.06 -17.66
C TRP A 120 23.99 23.59 -17.26
N THR A 121 24.35 23.35 -15.99
CA THR A 121 24.25 22.03 -15.38
C THR A 121 22.79 21.66 -15.08
N PRO A 122 22.46 20.37 -14.90
CA PRO A 122 21.12 19.96 -14.48
C PRO A 122 20.61 20.66 -13.21
N LYS A 123 21.51 20.92 -12.25
CA LYS A 123 21.17 21.67 -11.02
C LYS A 123 20.80 23.13 -11.32
N GLN A 124 21.49 23.79 -12.23
CA GLN A 124 21.20 25.16 -12.65
C GLN A 124 19.88 25.24 -13.42
N VAL A 125 19.61 24.32 -14.35
CA VAL A 125 18.31 24.23 -15.03
C VAL A 125 17.18 24.02 -14.02
N LYS A 126 17.37 23.11 -13.06
CA LYS A 126 16.41 22.88 -11.97
C LYS A 126 16.20 24.14 -11.12
N SER A 127 17.29 24.82 -10.73
CA SER A 127 17.23 26.05 -9.94
C SER A 127 16.48 27.16 -10.69
N ALA A 128 16.73 27.29 -11.99
CA ALA A 128 16.04 28.26 -12.83
C ALA A 128 14.53 27.99 -12.88
N LEU A 129 14.14 26.74 -13.15
CA LEU A 129 12.73 26.32 -13.20
C LEU A 129 12.01 26.52 -11.86
N MET A 130 12.67 26.20 -10.74
CA MET A 130 12.07 26.31 -9.40
C MET A 130 11.99 27.76 -8.92
N SER A 131 13.11 28.50 -8.96
CA SER A 131 13.19 29.83 -8.36
C SER A 131 12.37 30.90 -9.08
N THR A 132 11.98 30.62 -10.33
CA THR A 132 11.19 31.51 -11.20
C THR A 132 9.76 31.02 -11.46
N ALA A 133 9.38 29.87 -10.88
CA ALA A 133 8.05 29.31 -11.04
C ALA A 133 6.97 30.28 -10.51
N GLY A 134 5.85 30.34 -11.24
CA GLY A 134 4.65 31.07 -10.86
C GLY A 134 3.84 30.34 -9.81
N ARG A 135 2.81 31.00 -9.27
CA ARG A 135 1.93 30.40 -8.26
C ARG A 135 0.98 29.38 -8.91
N ALA A 136 0.82 28.23 -8.26
CA ALA A 136 -0.39 27.42 -8.35
C ALA A 136 -1.33 27.78 -7.19
N PHE A 137 -2.60 27.39 -7.28
CA PHE A 137 -3.64 27.82 -6.34
C PHE A 137 -4.32 26.64 -5.66
N ALA A 138 -4.66 26.80 -4.38
CA ALA A 138 -5.38 25.79 -3.60
C ALA A 138 -6.89 25.80 -3.89
N ASP A 139 -7.40 26.88 -4.48
CA ASP A 139 -8.82 27.10 -4.75
C ASP A 139 -9.03 27.58 -6.19
N THR A 140 -10.26 27.42 -6.69
CA THR A 140 -10.65 27.80 -8.05
C THR A 140 -10.89 29.31 -8.21
N ALA A 141 -11.01 30.06 -7.11
CA ALA A 141 -11.08 31.52 -7.12
C ALA A 141 -9.69 32.18 -7.26
N LEU A 142 -8.62 31.38 -7.24
CA LEU A 142 -7.22 31.77 -7.34
C LEU A 142 -6.79 32.74 -6.22
N THR A 143 -7.36 32.58 -5.03
CA THR A 143 -7.12 33.48 -3.89
C THR A 143 -6.00 33.00 -2.97
N GLN A 144 -5.85 31.69 -2.84
CA GLN A 144 -4.87 31.06 -1.96
C GLN A 144 -3.82 30.32 -2.78
N GLU A 145 -2.54 30.64 -2.55
CA GLU A 145 -1.44 29.90 -3.14
C GLU A 145 -1.38 28.47 -2.58
N ALA A 146 -1.19 27.47 -3.45
CA ALA A 146 -1.13 26.06 -3.05
C ALA A 146 0.03 25.78 -2.08
N SER A 147 -0.11 24.77 -1.22
CA SER A 147 0.97 24.37 -0.31
C SER A 147 2.22 23.96 -1.10
N VAL A 148 3.42 24.33 -0.63
CA VAL A 148 4.69 23.83 -1.19
C VAL A 148 4.79 22.30 -1.17
N LEU A 149 4.03 21.63 -0.28
CA LEU A 149 3.94 20.17 -0.25
C LEU A 149 3.17 19.61 -1.46
N LEU A 150 2.38 20.42 -2.15
CA LEU A 150 1.61 20.01 -3.33
C LEU A 150 2.16 20.62 -4.62
N GLN A 151 2.49 21.92 -4.62
CA GLN A 151 2.97 22.61 -5.83
C GLN A 151 4.49 22.63 -5.99
N GLY A 152 5.24 22.26 -4.96
CA GLY A 152 6.68 22.48 -4.91
C GLY A 152 7.01 23.97 -4.94
N ALA A 153 7.93 24.35 -5.82
CA ALA A 153 8.24 25.75 -6.09
C ALA A 153 7.19 26.46 -6.96
N GLY A 154 6.19 25.76 -7.48
CA GLY A 154 5.04 26.29 -8.22
C GLY A 154 4.97 25.93 -9.70
N LEU A 155 4.09 26.60 -10.44
CA LEU A 155 3.82 26.38 -11.86
C LEU A 155 4.99 26.85 -12.73
N VAL A 156 5.56 25.95 -13.54
CA VAL A 156 6.70 26.24 -14.42
C VAL A 156 6.44 27.45 -15.32
N ASN A 157 7.41 28.38 -15.36
CA ASN A 157 7.42 29.53 -16.27
C ASN A 157 8.74 29.56 -17.06
N VAL A 158 8.71 29.04 -18.29
CA VAL A 158 9.92 28.88 -19.13
C VAL A 158 10.56 30.21 -19.49
N THR A 159 9.74 31.24 -19.73
CA THR A 159 10.23 32.59 -20.06
C THR A 159 10.99 33.22 -18.89
N ALA A 160 10.48 33.05 -17.66
CA ALA A 160 11.16 33.54 -16.47
C ALA A 160 12.42 32.70 -16.15
N ALA A 161 12.33 31.38 -16.32
CA ALA A 161 13.43 30.44 -16.08
C ALA A 161 14.62 30.66 -17.02
N ASP A 162 14.42 31.28 -18.18
CA ASP A 162 15.53 31.69 -19.05
C ASP A 162 16.43 32.77 -18.46
N ARG A 163 15.91 33.58 -17.54
CA ARG A 163 16.64 34.67 -16.87
C ARG A 163 16.46 34.59 -15.36
N PRO A 164 17.03 33.56 -14.72
CA PRO A 164 16.83 33.33 -13.29
C PRO A 164 17.63 34.31 -12.43
N VAL A 165 18.57 35.07 -13.00
CA VAL A 165 19.52 36.03 -12.39
C VAL A 165 20.44 35.48 -11.31
N ILE A 166 19.98 34.50 -10.52
CA ILE A 166 20.79 33.72 -9.58
C ILE A 166 20.39 32.25 -9.68
N PHE A 167 21.34 31.37 -9.37
CA PHE A 167 21.05 29.98 -9.04
C PHE A 167 21.20 29.75 -7.54
N THR A 168 20.50 28.75 -7.05
CA THR A 168 20.54 28.24 -5.68
C THR A 168 20.85 26.75 -5.69
N ASP A 169 21.71 26.28 -4.78
CA ASP A 169 21.97 24.86 -4.53
C ASP A 169 22.11 24.63 -3.01
N PRO A 170 21.21 23.86 -2.36
CA PRO A 170 20.06 23.15 -2.95
C PRO A 170 18.92 24.08 -3.39
N GLN A 171 18.03 23.57 -4.26
CA GLN A 171 16.90 24.33 -4.81
C GLN A 171 15.62 24.28 -3.94
N SER A 172 15.56 23.38 -2.96
CA SER A 172 14.54 23.31 -1.91
C SER A 172 15.20 22.97 -0.57
N LEU A 173 14.60 23.42 0.53
CA LEU A 173 15.17 23.30 1.88
C LEU A 173 14.35 22.30 2.71
N SER A 174 14.92 21.12 2.95
CA SER A 174 14.27 20.09 3.78
C SER A 174 15.04 19.97 5.09
N PHE A 175 14.58 20.62 6.14
CA PHE A 175 15.27 20.56 7.44
C PHE A 175 14.90 19.31 8.25
N GLY A 176 13.90 18.53 7.84
CA GLY A 176 13.48 17.33 8.57
C GLY A 176 12.92 17.66 9.96
N TYR A 177 13.24 16.82 10.95
CA TYR A 177 12.71 16.95 12.32
C TYR A 177 13.59 17.82 13.22
N LEU A 178 12.91 18.72 13.92
CA LEU A 178 13.44 19.43 15.08
C LEU A 178 12.82 18.83 16.34
N ASP A 179 13.51 17.85 16.92
CA ASP A 179 13.12 17.22 18.20
C ASP A 179 13.38 18.20 19.34
N VAL A 180 12.30 18.61 20.01
CA VAL A 180 12.34 19.56 21.14
C VAL A 180 12.24 18.91 22.53
N ASN A 181 12.34 17.58 22.63
CA ASN A 181 12.34 16.87 23.91
C ASN A 181 13.54 17.25 24.79
N ALA A 182 14.70 17.51 24.18
CA ALA A 182 15.93 17.89 24.89
C ALA A 182 16.11 19.42 25.05
N GLY A 183 15.13 20.22 24.62
CA GLY A 183 15.19 21.68 24.65
C GLY A 183 14.94 22.32 23.29
N ALA A 184 15.43 23.54 23.09
CA ALA A 184 15.33 24.21 21.79
C ALA A 184 16.21 23.48 20.75
N ALA A 185 15.71 23.38 19.53
CA ALA A 185 16.37 22.67 18.43
C ALA A 185 16.52 23.57 17.21
N SER A 186 17.59 23.37 16.43
CA SER A 186 17.80 24.09 15.18
C SER A 186 18.58 23.24 14.18
N ARG A 187 18.42 23.54 12.89
CA ARG A 187 19.20 22.94 11.81
C ARG A 187 19.49 23.99 10.74
N ALA A 188 20.75 24.04 10.31
CA ALA A 188 21.21 24.92 9.24
C ALA A 188 21.43 24.13 7.94
N ILE A 189 21.03 24.73 6.81
CA ILE A 189 21.37 24.26 5.47
C ILE A 189 22.17 25.38 4.77
N PRO A 190 23.43 25.13 4.37
CA PRO A 190 24.17 26.06 3.54
C PRO A 190 23.59 26.06 2.13
N VAL A 191 23.21 27.24 1.63
CA VAL A 191 22.75 27.43 0.25
C VAL A 191 23.84 28.17 -0.52
N LEU A 192 24.42 27.50 -1.52
CA LEU A 192 25.28 28.13 -2.50
C LEU A 192 24.40 28.96 -3.44
N ILE A 193 24.70 30.25 -3.55
CA ILE A 193 24.05 31.18 -4.48
C ILE A 193 25.09 31.65 -5.48
N SER A 194 24.82 31.50 -6.77
CA SER A 194 25.73 31.91 -7.85
C SER A 194 25.05 32.86 -8.82
N ASP A 195 25.81 33.80 -9.38
CA ASP A 195 25.31 34.68 -10.44
C ASP A 195 24.91 33.85 -11.68
N ALA A 196 23.69 34.06 -12.18
CA ALA A 196 23.18 33.42 -13.39
C ALA A 196 23.09 34.40 -14.58
N GLY A 197 23.76 35.54 -14.46
CA GLY A 197 23.67 36.68 -15.38
C GLY A 197 22.82 37.79 -14.77
N ASP A 198 23.43 38.94 -14.54
CA ASP A 198 22.80 40.09 -13.87
C ASP A 198 22.30 39.78 -12.44
N GLY A 199 23.02 38.95 -11.68
CA GLY A 199 22.71 38.62 -10.27
C GLY A 199 23.46 39.48 -9.24
N ALA A 200 24.44 40.27 -9.68
CA ALA A 200 25.29 41.07 -8.80
C ALA A 200 24.53 42.12 -7.96
N GLY A 201 25.01 42.43 -6.77
CA GLY A 201 24.44 43.43 -5.87
C GLY A 201 23.97 42.87 -4.53
N ALA A 202 23.32 43.73 -3.74
CA ALA A 202 22.80 43.38 -2.42
C ALA A 202 21.41 42.74 -2.52
N TRP A 203 21.23 41.61 -1.85
CA TRP A 203 20.00 40.85 -1.77
C TRP A 203 19.49 40.82 -0.33
N SER A 204 18.22 41.18 -0.13
CA SER A 204 17.52 40.95 1.14
C SER A 204 16.88 39.56 1.16
N VAL A 205 16.69 39.03 2.36
CA VAL A 205 15.98 37.77 2.59
C VAL A 205 14.72 38.03 3.40
N GLU A 206 13.60 37.53 2.91
CA GLU A 206 12.29 37.60 3.55
C GLU A 206 11.72 36.18 3.68
N ILE A 207 11.11 35.87 4.82
CA ILE A 207 10.50 34.56 5.05
C ILE A 207 8.99 34.70 4.87
N GLN A 208 8.44 33.92 3.95
CA GLN A 208 7.02 33.88 3.65
C GLN A 208 6.45 32.51 4.08
N PRO A 209 6.06 32.36 5.36
CA PRO A 209 5.47 31.11 5.84
C PRO A 209 4.08 30.90 5.22
N GLN A 210 3.78 29.66 4.84
CA GLN A 210 2.41 29.21 4.56
C GLN A 210 1.80 28.58 5.81
N VAL A 211 2.60 27.82 6.55
CA VAL A 211 2.27 27.28 7.88
C VAL A 211 3.47 27.48 8.79
N SER A 212 3.21 28.01 10.00
CA SER A 212 4.23 28.22 11.04
C SER A 212 3.64 27.95 12.42
N SER A 213 4.27 27.07 13.17
CA SER A 213 3.99 26.82 14.58
C SER A 213 4.52 27.97 15.44
N SER A 214 3.85 28.26 16.56
CA SER A 214 4.35 29.24 17.52
C SER A 214 5.72 28.83 18.08
N GLY A 215 6.68 29.76 18.12
CA GLY A 215 8.05 29.48 18.57
C GLY A 215 8.92 28.71 17.57
N ALA A 216 8.45 28.49 16.34
CA ALA A 216 9.22 27.91 15.25
C ALA A 216 9.41 28.94 14.12
N SER A 217 10.58 28.94 13.47
CA SER A 217 10.89 29.90 12.40
C SER A 217 12.00 29.42 11.47
N VAL A 218 12.10 30.06 10.30
CA VAL A 218 13.29 30.01 9.45
C VAL A 218 13.92 31.40 9.45
N THR A 219 15.26 31.48 9.43
CA THR A 219 16.00 32.74 9.36
C THR A 219 17.19 32.61 8.40
N ALA A 220 17.58 33.72 7.79
CA ALA A 220 18.82 33.83 7.03
C ALA A 220 19.28 35.29 6.96
N ALA A 221 20.58 35.50 6.83
CA ALA A 221 21.15 36.84 6.68
C ALA A 221 21.01 37.37 5.25
N PRO A 222 20.87 38.69 5.05
CA PRO A 222 21.05 39.31 3.74
C PRO A 222 22.48 39.07 3.23
N PHE A 223 22.67 39.13 1.92
CA PHE A 223 23.97 38.87 1.28
C PHE A 223 24.24 39.82 0.12
N SER A 224 25.48 39.87 -0.32
CA SER A 224 25.88 40.54 -1.58
C SER A 224 26.55 39.54 -2.50
N LEU A 225 26.33 39.71 -3.80
CA LEU A 225 26.88 38.85 -4.83
C LEU A 225 27.70 39.71 -5.80
N SER A 226 28.91 39.28 -6.14
CA SER A 226 29.70 39.89 -7.22
C SER A 226 29.25 39.35 -8.58
N SER A 227 29.52 40.10 -9.65
CA SER A 227 29.25 39.61 -11.01
C SER A 227 30.10 38.37 -11.32
N GLY A 228 29.46 37.33 -11.84
CA GLY A 228 30.04 35.99 -12.04
C GLY A 228 30.39 35.26 -10.75
N GLY A 229 30.06 35.83 -9.59
CA GLY A 229 30.49 35.34 -8.28
C GLY A 229 29.57 34.30 -7.68
N THR A 230 30.01 33.79 -6.53
CA THR A 230 29.25 32.87 -5.67
C THR A 230 29.30 33.33 -4.22
N THR A 231 28.27 33.03 -3.45
CA THR A 231 28.24 33.21 -1.99
C THR A 231 27.49 32.06 -1.32
N VAL A 232 27.71 31.85 -0.02
CA VAL A 232 26.99 30.83 0.75
C VAL A 232 26.18 31.52 1.83
N VAL A 233 24.88 31.24 1.86
CA VAL A 233 23.95 31.76 2.87
C VAL A 233 23.49 30.61 3.77
N GLN A 234 23.61 30.78 5.08
CA GLN A 234 23.09 29.82 6.04
C GLN A 234 21.59 30.05 6.24
N MET A 235 20.78 29.10 5.79
CA MET A 235 19.35 29.07 6.08
C MET A 235 19.15 28.25 7.34
N VAL A 236 18.55 28.79 8.39
CA VAL A 236 18.43 28.14 9.70
C VAL A 236 16.98 27.99 10.09
N ALA A 237 16.51 26.75 10.25
CA ALA A 237 15.24 26.44 10.89
C ALA A 237 15.47 26.25 12.39
N SER A 238 14.61 26.85 13.23
CA SER A 238 14.73 26.82 14.69
C SER A 238 13.37 26.63 15.34
N ALA A 239 13.33 25.91 16.45
CA ALA A 239 12.16 25.71 17.30
C ALA A 239 12.53 25.87 18.78
N ALA A 240 11.76 26.67 19.50
CA ALA A 240 11.92 26.82 20.95
C ALA A 240 11.54 25.52 21.69
N ALA A 241 12.08 25.32 22.89
CA ALA A 241 11.81 24.12 23.71
C ALA A 241 10.31 23.89 23.96
N GLY A 242 9.51 24.96 24.02
CA GLY A 242 8.06 24.93 24.22
C GLY A 242 7.22 24.96 22.94
N ALA A 243 7.84 24.92 21.75
CA ALA A 243 7.10 24.95 20.48
C ALA A 243 6.17 23.72 20.37
N PRO A 244 4.90 23.87 19.95
CA PRO A 244 4.02 22.73 19.76
C PRO A 244 4.49 21.88 18.58
N GLN A 245 4.15 20.59 18.60
CA GLN A 245 4.35 19.73 17.44
C GLN A 245 3.56 20.27 16.24
N GLY A 246 4.20 20.29 15.06
CA GLY A 246 3.56 20.81 13.86
C GLY A 246 4.49 20.89 12.67
N ASP A 247 3.90 20.85 11.48
CA ASP A 247 4.61 21.03 10.23
C ASP A 247 4.76 22.52 9.92
N ASN A 248 5.91 22.91 9.38
CA ASN A 248 6.30 24.29 9.13
C ASN A 248 6.87 24.37 7.73
N PHE A 249 6.24 25.15 6.86
CA PHE A 249 6.65 25.23 5.46
C PHE A 249 6.22 26.54 4.81
N GLY A 250 6.91 26.90 3.73
CA GLY A 250 6.67 28.12 2.99
C GLY A 250 7.82 28.43 2.04
N PHE A 251 8.11 29.72 1.84
CA PHE A 251 9.18 30.17 0.96
C PHE A 251 10.18 31.07 1.68
N VAL A 252 11.46 30.88 1.39
CA VAL A 252 12.49 31.91 1.55
C VAL A 252 12.49 32.74 0.27
N ARG A 253 12.24 34.05 0.38
CA ARG A 253 12.24 35.00 -0.73
C ARG A 253 13.53 35.80 -0.72
N LEU A 254 14.31 35.67 -1.80
CA LEU A 254 15.50 36.45 -2.07
C LEU A 254 15.07 37.63 -2.93
N ARG A 255 15.31 38.87 -2.49
CA ARG A 255 14.85 40.07 -3.19
C ARG A 255 16.00 41.03 -3.50
N ARG A 256 16.01 41.54 -4.73
CA ARG A 256 16.85 42.65 -5.20
C ARG A 256 16.02 43.58 -6.09
N GLY A 257 15.67 44.76 -5.58
CA GLY A 257 14.72 45.66 -6.27
C GLY A 257 13.36 45.00 -6.46
N ASP A 258 12.91 44.88 -7.70
CA ASP A 258 11.67 44.17 -8.08
C ASP A 258 11.88 42.68 -8.39
N VAL A 259 13.13 42.24 -8.47
CA VAL A 259 13.45 40.83 -8.72
C VAL A 259 13.28 40.05 -7.42
N VAL A 260 12.43 39.03 -7.48
CA VAL A 260 12.20 38.08 -6.38
C VAL A 260 12.47 36.67 -6.88
N ARG A 261 13.26 35.92 -6.12
CA ARG A 261 13.44 34.47 -6.29
C ARG A 261 13.02 33.76 -5.03
N ARG A 262 12.37 32.60 -5.18
CA ARG A 262 11.81 31.87 -4.05
C ARG A 262 12.42 30.49 -3.94
N VAL A 263 12.72 30.08 -2.71
CA VAL A 263 13.23 28.74 -2.38
C VAL A 263 12.24 28.13 -1.39
N PRO A 264 11.51 27.07 -1.75
CA PRO A 264 10.55 26.45 -0.85
C PRO A 264 11.29 25.74 0.29
N TYR A 265 10.72 25.78 1.49
CA TYR A 265 11.25 25.11 2.68
C TYR A 265 10.19 24.28 3.40
N ALA A 266 10.63 23.24 4.10
CA ALA A 266 9.80 22.47 5.02
C ALA A 266 10.61 21.87 6.18
N PHE A 267 9.98 21.80 7.36
CA PHE A 267 10.46 21.10 8.54
C PHE A 267 9.29 20.76 9.47
N SER A 268 9.49 19.86 10.41
CA SER A 268 8.49 19.57 11.44
C SER A 268 9.11 19.70 12.83
N VAL A 269 8.40 20.38 13.72
CA VAL A 269 8.68 20.33 15.15
C VAL A 269 8.09 19.03 15.66
N THR A 270 8.91 18.17 16.27
CA THR A 270 8.48 16.87 16.78
C THR A 270 8.75 16.76 18.28
N ARG A 271 7.94 15.93 18.94
CA ARG A 271 8.17 15.49 20.33
C ARG A 271 8.04 13.97 20.36
N PRO A 272 9.06 13.24 19.88
CA PRO A 272 9.02 11.79 19.83
C PRO A 272 8.61 11.19 21.17
N GLN A 273 7.52 10.42 21.20
CA GLN A 273 6.99 9.81 22.43
C GLN A 273 7.68 8.48 22.74
N LEU A 274 8.25 7.83 21.72
CA LEU A 274 8.96 6.55 21.88
C LEU A 274 10.39 6.69 22.42
N THR A 275 10.95 7.91 22.49
CA THR A 275 12.27 8.20 23.05
C THR A 275 12.29 7.90 24.56
N GLY A 276 12.65 6.67 24.91
CA GLY A 276 12.66 6.15 26.29
C GLY A 276 11.82 4.90 26.51
N SER A 277 11.19 4.37 25.45
CA SER A 277 10.49 3.09 25.52
C SER A 277 11.46 1.95 25.84
N ARG A 278 11.03 1.01 26.69
CA ARG A 278 11.76 -0.23 26.89
C ARG A 278 11.68 -1.08 25.63
N THR A 279 12.83 -1.44 25.07
CA THR A 279 12.88 -2.25 23.85
C THR A 279 13.11 -3.74 24.13
N VAL A 280 12.54 -4.59 23.30
CA VAL A 280 12.72 -6.06 23.34
C VAL A 280 13.38 -6.55 22.04
N PRO A 281 14.45 -7.36 22.08
CA PRO A 281 15.01 -7.92 20.84
C PRO A 281 13.98 -8.73 20.04
N LEU A 282 13.86 -8.41 18.76
CA LEU A 282 12.96 -9.09 17.83
C LEU A 282 13.48 -10.51 17.54
N LYS A 283 12.61 -11.51 17.64
CA LYS A 283 12.88 -12.91 17.30
C LYS A 283 12.08 -13.32 16.06
N ALA A 284 12.51 -14.41 15.42
CA ALA A 284 11.83 -14.98 14.26
C ALA A 284 10.32 -15.24 14.50
N SER A 285 9.97 -15.68 15.71
CA SER A 285 8.59 -15.84 16.17
C SER A 285 8.48 -15.48 17.64
N GLN A 286 7.47 -14.72 18.01
CA GLN A 286 7.21 -14.33 19.41
C GLN A 286 5.77 -13.87 19.62
N THR A 287 5.33 -13.77 20.87
CA THR A 287 3.98 -13.32 21.24
C THR A 287 4.05 -12.04 22.06
N GLY A 288 3.02 -11.20 21.95
CA GLY A 288 2.84 -10.01 22.76
C GLY A 288 1.36 -9.72 23.00
N ASN A 289 1.05 -8.60 23.65
CA ASN A 289 -0.32 -8.20 23.93
C ASN A 289 -0.41 -6.67 24.06
N THR A 290 -1.15 -5.98 23.20
CA THR A 290 -1.30 -4.53 23.27
C THR A 290 -2.24 -4.07 24.39
N ALA A 291 -2.91 -4.97 25.10
CA ALA A 291 -3.69 -4.61 26.30
C ALA A 291 -2.81 -4.54 27.57
N THR A 292 -1.68 -5.25 27.60
CA THR A 292 -0.88 -5.44 28.84
C THR A 292 0.63 -5.41 28.65
N GLY A 293 1.16 -5.48 27.43
CA GLY A 293 2.55 -5.81 27.09
C GLY A 293 3.50 -4.63 26.93
N GLY A 294 3.06 -3.41 27.27
CA GLY A 294 3.86 -2.20 27.06
C GLY A 294 3.33 -0.98 27.80
N GLU A 295 3.68 0.19 27.28
CA GLU A 295 3.20 1.50 27.71
C GLU A 295 2.50 2.14 26.52
N ASP A 296 1.48 2.95 26.79
CA ASP A 296 0.73 3.69 25.78
C ASP A 296 1.32 5.10 25.68
N ARG A 297 2.22 5.31 24.70
CA ARG A 297 2.95 6.58 24.52
C ARG A 297 2.65 7.24 23.18
N ALA A 298 2.63 6.47 22.09
CA ALA A 298 2.43 7.00 20.75
C ALA A 298 1.03 6.66 20.21
N ARG A 299 0.28 7.68 19.78
CA ARG A 299 -1.06 7.48 19.17
C ARG A 299 -1.07 7.50 17.65
N VAL A 300 -0.11 8.21 17.07
CA VAL A 300 -0.06 8.55 15.65
C VAL A 300 1.33 8.25 15.13
N TYR A 301 1.40 7.37 14.14
CA TYR A 301 2.63 7.04 13.43
C TYR A 301 2.60 7.74 12.06
N ARG A 302 3.61 8.56 11.77
CA ARG A 302 3.61 9.46 10.60
C ARG A 302 4.68 9.09 9.56
N TRP A 303 4.37 9.51 8.33
CA TRP A 303 5.20 9.47 7.11
C TRP A 303 5.32 8.09 6.47
N PRO A 304 4.25 7.65 5.79
CA PRO A 304 3.22 8.49 5.15
C PRO A 304 2.17 9.05 6.13
N THR A 305 1.70 10.28 5.89
CA THR A 305 0.63 10.92 6.66
C THR A 305 -0.72 10.22 6.55
N LEU A 306 -0.91 9.37 5.55
CA LEU A 306 -2.12 8.59 5.30
C LEU A 306 -1.77 7.09 5.16
N PRO A 307 -1.39 6.41 6.26
CA PRO A 307 -0.90 5.03 6.21
C PRO A 307 -1.98 3.99 5.87
N PHE A 308 -3.27 4.34 5.90
CA PHE A 308 -4.40 3.43 5.61
C PHE A 308 -5.19 3.75 4.33
N GLY A 309 -4.70 4.65 3.47
CA GLY A 309 -5.20 4.82 2.09
C GLY A 309 -6.67 5.28 1.94
N ILE A 310 -7.28 4.83 0.83
CA ILE A 310 -8.53 5.23 0.12
C ILE A 310 -9.73 5.79 0.92
N LEU A 311 -9.80 5.68 2.23
CA LEU A 311 -10.91 6.28 2.98
C LEU A 311 -10.92 7.82 2.88
N SER A 312 -9.74 8.43 2.70
CA SER A 312 -9.63 9.89 2.52
C SER A 312 -10.25 10.40 1.22
N ILE A 313 -10.27 9.61 0.13
CA ILE A 313 -11.00 9.99 -1.12
C ILE A 313 -12.52 9.98 -0.94
N PHE A 314 -13.02 9.33 0.11
CA PHE A 314 -14.43 9.36 0.50
C PHE A 314 -14.73 10.38 1.62
N GLY A 315 -13.79 11.27 1.93
CA GLY A 315 -13.95 12.28 3.00
C GLY A 315 -13.92 11.67 4.41
N VAL A 316 -13.47 10.42 4.54
CA VAL A 316 -13.28 9.75 5.81
C VAL A 316 -11.80 9.78 6.11
N ASP A 317 -11.38 10.69 6.99
CA ASP A 317 -10.04 10.66 7.56
C ASP A 317 -10.07 9.78 8.80
N PRO A 318 -9.68 8.48 8.74
CA PRO A 318 -9.42 7.75 9.96
C PRO A 318 -8.14 8.34 10.52
N SER A 319 -8.27 9.37 11.36
CA SER A 319 -7.16 9.76 12.22
C SER A 319 -6.68 8.49 12.90
N VAL A 320 -5.47 8.03 12.54
CA VAL A 320 -4.84 6.87 13.16
C VAL A 320 -4.78 7.19 14.64
N ASN A 321 -5.45 6.39 15.44
CA ASN A 321 -5.45 6.51 16.88
C ASN A 321 -5.20 5.12 17.41
N ASP A 322 -3.93 4.74 17.39
CA ASP A 322 -3.47 3.52 18.00
C ASP A 322 -3.40 3.78 19.50
N ASP A 323 -4.26 3.07 20.23
CA ASP A 323 -4.52 3.31 21.64
C ASP A 323 -4.13 2.13 22.55
N GLY A 324 -3.40 1.19 21.97
CA GLY A 324 -2.81 0.09 22.69
C GLY A 324 -1.66 0.54 23.56
N LYS A 325 -1.25 -0.37 24.44
CA LYS A 325 0.04 -0.32 25.10
C LYS A 325 1.07 -0.91 24.16
N GLU A 326 1.75 -0.07 23.39
CA GLU A 326 2.69 -0.54 22.37
C GLU A 326 3.88 -1.29 22.97
N THR A 327 4.31 -2.35 22.28
CA THR A 327 5.59 -2.99 22.56
C THR A 327 6.58 -2.62 21.46
N VAL A 328 7.71 -2.02 21.84
CA VAL A 328 8.77 -1.67 20.89
C VAL A 328 9.80 -2.79 20.83
N TYR A 329 10.01 -3.33 19.63
CA TYR A 329 11.02 -4.33 19.36
C TYR A 329 12.24 -3.74 18.64
N THR A 330 13.41 -4.34 18.82
CA THR A 330 14.64 -3.96 18.13
C THR A 330 15.10 -5.03 17.14
N LEU A 331 15.51 -4.61 15.95
CA LEU A 331 16.10 -5.44 14.91
C LEU A 331 17.45 -4.87 14.50
N ASP A 332 18.52 -5.63 14.75
CA ASP A 332 19.87 -5.26 14.34
C ASP A 332 20.21 -5.89 12.98
N ILE A 333 20.45 -5.03 11.98
CA ILE A 333 20.86 -5.42 10.63
C ILE A 333 22.37 -5.20 10.51
N ALA A 334 23.15 -6.28 10.54
CA ALA A 334 24.62 -6.22 10.53
C ALA A 334 25.23 -5.90 9.15
N ARG A 335 24.51 -6.22 8.07
CA ARG A 335 24.90 -6.00 6.67
C ARG A 335 23.67 -5.56 5.89
N GLN A 336 23.86 -4.85 4.79
CA GLN A 336 22.77 -4.41 3.95
C GLN A 336 21.80 -5.57 3.66
N ALA A 337 20.53 -5.35 3.95
CA ALA A 337 19.47 -6.32 3.76
C ALA A 337 18.60 -5.92 2.55
N VAL A 338 18.26 -6.89 1.71
CA VAL A 338 17.34 -6.68 0.58
C VAL A 338 15.98 -6.27 1.09
N ASN A 339 15.53 -6.90 2.18
CA ASN A 339 14.32 -6.54 2.90
C ASN A 339 14.38 -7.06 4.33
N ALA A 340 13.58 -6.48 5.21
CA ALA A 340 13.29 -7.02 6.53
C ALA A 340 11.92 -6.52 7.00
N GLY A 341 11.31 -7.20 7.96
CA GLY A 341 10.04 -6.76 8.51
C GLY A 341 9.42 -7.75 9.46
N VAL A 342 8.16 -7.48 9.79
CA VAL A 342 7.32 -8.28 10.65
C VAL A 342 5.92 -8.45 10.08
N VAL A 343 5.27 -9.54 10.46
CA VAL A 343 3.84 -9.75 10.27
C VAL A 343 3.21 -10.15 11.60
N VAL A 344 2.08 -9.54 11.90
CA VAL A 344 1.16 -10.01 12.94
C VAL A 344 0.40 -11.19 12.36
N GLU A 345 0.77 -12.39 12.78
CA GLU A 345 0.10 -13.61 12.38
C GLU A 345 -1.34 -13.58 12.91
N ARG A 346 -2.28 -13.63 11.98
CA ARG A 346 -3.71 -13.68 12.32
C ARG A 346 -4.11 -15.11 12.68
N PRO A 347 -5.04 -15.30 13.64
CA PRO A 347 -5.64 -16.60 13.87
C PRO A 347 -6.25 -17.15 12.57
N ALA A 348 -6.25 -18.47 12.38
CA ALA A 348 -6.88 -19.10 11.23
C ALA A 348 -8.33 -18.61 11.05
N LEU A 349 -8.69 -18.25 9.82
CA LEU A 349 -10.02 -17.76 9.48
C LEU A 349 -11.06 -18.78 9.92
N ARG A 350 -11.99 -18.39 10.80
CA ARG A 350 -13.12 -19.25 11.16
C ARG A 350 -14.10 -19.27 10.00
N LEU A 351 -14.19 -20.41 9.32
CA LEU A 351 -15.06 -20.59 8.15
C LEU A 351 -16.56 -20.50 8.45
N ASP A 352 -16.93 -20.58 9.72
CA ASP A 352 -18.28 -20.36 10.24
C ASP A 352 -18.56 -18.90 10.64
N ALA A 353 -17.55 -18.01 10.58
CA ALA A 353 -17.71 -16.59 10.83
C ALA A 353 -18.24 -15.89 9.58
N GLY A 354 -19.31 -15.10 9.72
CA GLY A 354 -19.86 -14.29 8.62
C GLY A 354 -18.83 -13.29 8.08
N ILE A 355 -19.04 -12.79 6.85
CA ILE A 355 -18.09 -11.87 6.20
C ILE A 355 -17.81 -10.61 7.04
N THR A 356 -18.81 -10.11 7.77
CA THR A 356 -18.63 -9.00 8.73
C THR A 356 -17.73 -9.38 9.89
N ALA A 357 -17.81 -10.61 10.39
CA ALA A 357 -16.93 -11.13 11.44
C ALA A 357 -15.51 -11.42 10.92
N GLN A 358 -15.34 -11.72 9.64
CA GLN A 358 -14.02 -11.85 9.01
C GLN A 358 -13.38 -10.47 8.75
N LEU A 359 -14.18 -9.50 8.32
CA LEU A 359 -13.78 -8.09 8.16
C LEU A 359 -13.55 -7.39 9.51
N SER A 360 -14.28 -7.77 10.58
CA SER A 360 -14.08 -7.28 11.95
C SER A 360 -13.12 -8.12 12.79
N SER A 361 -12.69 -9.30 12.31
CA SER A 361 -11.58 -10.07 12.89
C SER A 361 -10.19 -9.48 12.56
N ASN A 362 -10.16 -8.36 11.82
CA ASN A 362 -9.07 -7.39 11.87
C ASN A 362 -9.03 -6.76 13.28
N ALA A 363 -8.59 -7.50 14.30
CA ALA A 363 -7.96 -6.81 15.43
C ALA A 363 -6.81 -5.99 14.80
N PRO A 364 -6.88 -4.66 14.79
CA PRO A 364 -5.97 -3.78 14.08
C PRO A 364 -4.72 -3.64 14.93
N ILE A 365 -4.06 -4.78 15.20
CA ILE A 365 -2.74 -4.80 15.76
C ILE A 365 -1.83 -4.36 14.62
N HIS A 366 -1.29 -3.16 14.75
CA HIS A 366 -0.50 -2.49 13.74
C HIS A 366 0.97 -2.64 14.09
N PRO A 367 1.74 -3.40 13.29
CA PRO A 367 3.18 -3.23 13.29
C PRO A 367 3.56 -1.98 12.49
N TRP A 368 4.39 -1.14 13.08
CA TRP A 368 5.02 0.02 12.47
C TRP A 368 6.53 -0.18 12.45
N PHE A 369 7.15 -0.13 11.27
CA PHE A 369 8.58 -0.36 11.11
C PHE A 369 9.33 0.98 11.01
N LEU A 370 10.21 1.27 11.97
CA LEU A 370 10.82 2.58 12.21
C LEU A 370 12.36 2.52 12.10
N SER A 371 13.01 3.61 11.70
CA SER A 371 14.49 3.74 11.77
C SER A 371 15.00 4.29 13.10
N SER A 372 14.14 4.89 13.91
CA SER A 372 14.51 5.42 15.23
C SER A 372 13.36 5.25 16.22
N LEU A 373 13.58 5.61 17.48
CA LEU A 373 12.54 5.69 18.51
C LEU A 373 11.71 6.97 18.37
N ASP A 374 11.31 7.27 17.14
CA ASP A 374 10.43 8.38 16.78
C ASP A 374 9.29 7.82 15.94
N GLU A 375 8.06 7.91 16.45
CA GLU A 375 6.85 7.48 15.76
C GLU A 375 6.60 8.23 14.44
N ASN A 376 7.32 9.33 14.19
CA ASN A 376 7.33 10.05 12.92
C ASN A 376 8.34 9.49 11.92
N ASP A 377 9.16 8.50 12.29
CA ASP A 377 10.27 7.98 11.48
C ASP A 377 9.97 6.57 10.92
N VAL A 378 8.76 6.40 10.41
CA VAL A 378 8.31 5.18 9.71
C VAL A 378 9.13 5.00 8.43
N GLN A 379 9.51 3.76 8.10
CA GLN A 379 10.24 3.41 6.87
C GLN A 379 9.36 3.46 5.61
N GLY A 380 8.74 4.62 5.38
CA GLY A 380 7.87 4.93 4.27
C GLY A 380 6.68 3.97 4.11
N TYR A 381 6.19 3.82 2.88
CA TYR A 381 5.05 2.95 2.61
C TYR A 381 5.32 1.47 2.88
N ALA A 382 6.58 1.02 2.96
CA ALA A 382 6.89 -0.35 3.35
C ALA A 382 6.68 -0.55 4.86
N GLY A 383 6.92 0.51 5.65
CA GLY A 383 6.90 0.48 7.11
C GLY A 383 5.53 0.56 7.76
N ILE A 384 4.46 0.65 6.96
CA ILE A 384 3.08 0.69 7.43
C ILE A 384 2.43 -0.71 7.32
N PRO A 385 1.38 -1.00 8.11
CA PRO A 385 0.71 -2.31 8.15
C PRO A 385 -0.11 -2.66 6.90
N VAL A 386 -0.05 -1.84 5.85
CA VAL A 386 -0.89 -1.89 4.64
C VAL A 386 -0.11 -2.38 3.44
N ASN A 387 -0.74 -3.17 2.57
CA ASN A 387 -0.15 -3.60 1.31
C ASN A 387 0.10 -2.38 0.40
N SER A 388 1.36 -2.15 0.07
CA SER A 388 1.83 -1.02 -0.73
C SER A 388 2.28 -1.44 -2.14
N ASN A 389 2.10 -2.71 -2.50
CA ASN A 389 2.37 -3.22 -3.84
C ASN A 389 1.11 -3.14 -4.73
N GLY A 390 1.13 -2.18 -5.67
CA GLY A 390 0.02 -1.92 -6.59
C GLY A 390 -0.30 -3.03 -7.59
N LEU A 391 0.53 -4.08 -7.67
CA LEU A 391 0.30 -5.24 -8.54
C LEU A 391 -0.49 -6.36 -7.87
N MET A 392 -0.69 -6.28 -6.55
CA MET A 392 -1.39 -7.31 -5.78
C MET A 392 -2.90 -7.03 -5.67
N PRO A 393 -3.76 -8.06 -5.67
CA PRO A 393 -5.23 -7.90 -5.59
C PRO A 393 -5.74 -7.18 -4.34
N ASP A 394 -4.95 -7.18 -3.28
CA ASP A 394 -5.23 -6.64 -1.95
C ASP A 394 -4.50 -5.32 -1.69
N PHE A 395 -4.01 -4.64 -2.74
CA PHE A 395 -3.41 -3.30 -2.64
C PHE A 395 -4.25 -2.35 -1.77
N LEU A 396 -3.57 -1.60 -0.89
CA LEU A 396 -4.14 -0.71 0.14
C LEU A 396 -4.95 -1.39 1.26
N ARG A 397 -4.99 -2.72 1.33
CA ARG A 397 -5.58 -3.40 2.49
C ARG A 397 -4.59 -3.48 3.65
N ASN A 398 -5.10 -3.35 4.87
CA ASN A 398 -4.34 -3.70 6.07
C ASN A 398 -4.11 -5.21 6.09
N VAL A 399 -2.85 -5.60 5.86
CA VAL A 399 -2.39 -6.99 5.83
C VAL A 399 -1.67 -7.38 7.14
N GLY A 400 -1.51 -6.45 8.07
CA GLY A 400 -0.82 -6.68 9.35
C GLY A 400 0.67 -6.97 9.18
N ALA A 401 1.29 -6.50 8.10
CA ALA A 401 2.72 -6.65 7.83
C ALA A 401 3.36 -5.29 7.59
N ALA A 402 4.55 -5.07 8.13
CA ALA A 402 5.33 -3.84 7.98
C ALA A 402 6.83 -4.18 7.87
N GLY A 403 7.58 -3.40 7.11
CA GLY A 403 8.99 -3.66 6.88
C GLY A 403 9.70 -2.55 6.12
N GLY A 404 10.81 -2.91 5.49
CA GLY A 404 11.56 -2.03 4.62
C GLY A 404 12.30 -2.82 3.54
N VAL A 405 12.73 -2.10 2.50
CA VAL A 405 13.51 -2.63 1.37
C VAL A 405 14.85 -1.91 1.28
N PHE A 406 15.89 -2.61 0.83
CA PHE A 406 17.26 -2.10 0.67
C PHE A 406 17.82 -1.42 1.93
N LEU A 407 17.60 -2.02 3.09
CA LEU A 407 17.95 -1.45 4.38
C LEU A 407 19.48 -1.44 4.60
N PRO A 408 20.10 -0.27 4.87
CA PRO A 408 21.52 -0.22 5.25
C PRO A 408 21.75 -0.89 6.62
N PRO A 409 23.01 -1.26 6.94
CA PRO A 409 23.37 -1.73 8.27
C PRO A 409 22.97 -0.72 9.34
N GLY A 410 22.36 -1.19 10.42
CA GLY A 410 21.85 -0.31 11.47
C GLY A 410 20.88 -1.04 12.39
N ARG A 411 20.44 -0.31 13.42
CA ARG A 411 19.38 -0.74 14.32
C ARG A 411 18.06 -0.14 13.87
N TYR A 412 17.05 -0.98 13.76
CA TYR A 412 15.68 -0.63 13.42
C TYR A 412 14.75 -1.01 14.57
N TYR A 413 13.55 -0.43 14.54
CA TYR A 413 12.55 -0.62 15.57
C TYR A 413 11.23 -1.06 14.96
N VAL A 414 10.48 -1.85 15.72
CA VAL A 414 9.10 -2.22 15.37
C VAL A 414 8.21 -1.86 16.54
N SER A 415 7.36 -0.86 16.39
CA SER A 415 6.30 -0.59 17.36
C SER A 415 5.09 -1.44 17.00
N VAL A 416 4.62 -2.27 17.93
CA VAL A 416 3.39 -3.04 17.75
C VAL A 416 2.33 -2.52 18.69
N ASP A 417 1.30 -1.95 18.08
CA ASP A 417 0.26 -1.18 18.74
C ASP A 417 -1.13 -1.64 18.24
N SER A 418 -2.21 -1.04 18.73
CA SER A 418 -3.57 -1.39 18.31
C SER A 418 -4.50 -0.19 18.20
N GLY A 419 -5.25 -0.12 17.11
CA GLY A 419 -6.27 0.89 16.89
C GLY A 419 -7.59 0.66 17.62
N ARG A 420 -8.56 1.51 17.28
CA ARG A 420 -9.96 1.42 17.71
C ARG A 420 -10.87 0.93 16.58
N ASP A 421 -12.02 0.37 16.96
CA ASP A 421 -13.09 0.08 16.02
C ASP A 421 -13.65 1.38 15.44
N PHE A 422 -13.68 1.48 14.12
CA PHE A 422 -14.03 2.71 13.42
C PHE A 422 -15.46 3.21 13.72
N PHE A 423 -16.41 2.30 13.96
CA PHE A 423 -17.83 2.67 14.14
C PHE A 423 -18.21 2.84 15.61
N THR A 424 -17.61 2.04 16.50
CA THR A 424 -17.95 2.02 17.93
C THR A 424 -16.96 2.75 18.81
N GLY A 425 -15.78 3.09 18.30
CA GLY A 425 -14.69 3.71 19.05
C GLY A 425 -14.08 2.81 20.14
N ARG A 426 -14.51 1.55 20.22
CA ARG A 426 -14.02 0.58 21.21
C ARG A 426 -12.55 0.25 20.90
N SER A 427 -11.69 0.26 21.92
CA SER A 427 -10.31 -0.21 21.77
C SER A 427 -10.30 -1.67 21.28
N LEU A 428 -9.36 -1.97 20.38
CA LEU A 428 -9.16 -3.31 19.84
C LEU A 428 -7.83 -3.90 20.30
N ALA A 429 -7.34 -3.44 21.46
CA ALA A 429 -6.17 -3.99 22.12
C ALA A 429 -6.32 -5.48 22.46
N GLY A 430 -5.26 -6.25 22.29
CA GLY A 430 -5.33 -7.69 22.49
C GLY A 430 -4.01 -8.43 22.25
N PRO A 431 -4.03 -9.76 22.44
CA PRO A 431 -2.88 -10.62 22.20
C PRO A 431 -2.56 -10.73 20.71
N TYR A 432 -1.28 -10.87 20.40
CA TYR A 432 -0.80 -11.08 19.04
C TYR A 432 0.37 -12.07 19.00
N ARG A 433 0.61 -12.64 17.82
CA ARG A 433 1.84 -13.37 17.49
C ARG A 433 2.53 -12.66 16.35
N LEU A 434 3.82 -12.41 16.50
CA LEU A 434 4.68 -11.86 15.46
C LEU A 434 5.51 -12.95 14.84
N ARG A 435 5.67 -12.83 13.53
CA ARG A 435 6.72 -13.44 12.73
C ARG A 435 7.58 -12.34 12.16
N SER A 436 8.89 -12.52 12.14
CA SER A 436 9.84 -11.58 11.52
C SER A 436 10.66 -12.24 10.44
N TRP A 437 11.13 -11.45 9.49
CA TRP A 437 12.01 -11.91 8.42
C TRP A 437 13.14 -10.90 8.16
N VAL A 438 14.24 -11.43 7.62
CA VAL A 438 15.35 -10.66 7.05
C VAL A 438 15.81 -11.40 5.79
N ASN A 439 15.91 -10.68 4.67
CA ASN A 439 16.29 -11.22 3.36
C ASN A 439 15.36 -12.33 2.86
N ASP A 440 14.06 -12.08 2.90
CA ASP A 440 13.09 -12.96 2.26
C ASP A 440 13.02 -12.70 0.75
N VAL A 441 13.51 -13.65 -0.02
CA VAL A 441 13.68 -13.54 -1.48
C VAL A 441 13.17 -14.79 -2.20
N LYS A 442 12.34 -15.60 -1.51
CA LYS A 442 11.84 -16.86 -2.06
C LYS A 442 10.32 -16.87 -2.05
N PRO A 443 9.68 -17.01 -3.22
CA PRO A 443 8.23 -17.03 -3.27
C PRO A 443 7.66 -18.32 -2.66
N PRO A 444 6.40 -18.29 -2.17
CA PRO A 444 5.74 -19.44 -1.54
C PRO A 444 5.75 -20.70 -2.39
N ASN A 445 5.84 -21.88 -1.75
CA ASN A 445 5.63 -23.15 -2.41
C ASN A 445 4.15 -23.53 -2.45
N ILE A 446 3.63 -23.80 -3.66
CA ILE A 446 2.23 -24.22 -3.88
C ILE A 446 2.20 -25.70 -4.25
N GLU A 447 1.46 -26.54 -3.54
CA GLU A 447 1.23 -27.97 -3.82
C GLU A 447 -0.28 -28.24 -3.98
N LEU A 448 -0.73 -28.71 -5.14
CA LEU A 448 -2.14 -29.09 -5.32
C LEU A 448 -2.45 -30.42 -4.63
N ILE A 449 -3.44 -30.43 -3.73
CA ILE A 449 -3.89 -31.63 -2.99
C ILE A 449 -4.97 -32.37 -3.80
N THR A 450 -6.04 -31.69 -4.20
CA THR A 450 -7.16 -32.30 -4.94
C THR A 450 -6.86 -32.39 -6.44
N ARG A 451 -6.01 -33.32 -6.87
CA ARG A 451 -5.68 -33.48 -8.31
C ARG A 451 -6.80 -34.06 -9.16
N ARG A 452 -7.70 -34.82 -8.52
CA ARG A 452 -8.88 -35.43 -9.13
C ARG A 452 -10.12 -34.92 -8.43
N ILE A 453 -11.04 -34.34 -9.20
CA ILE A 453 -12.23 -33.64 -8.69
C ILE A 453 -13.48 -34.08 -9.46
N SER A 454 -14.64 -34.01 -8.82
CA SER A 454 -15.91 -34.29 -9.49
C SER A 454 -16.32 -33.14 -10.42
N ALA A 455 -16.96 -33.47 -11.54
CA ALA A 455 -17.62 -32.51 -12.40
C ALA A 455 -18.68 -31.69 -11.64
N GLY A 456 -18.99 -30.49 -12.12
CA GLY A 456 -19.90 -29.57 -11.44
C GLY A 456 -19.13 -28.47 -10.68
N LYS A 457 -19.41 -28.32 -9.38
CA LYS A 457 -18.86 -27.26 -8.53
C LYS A 457 -18.11 -27.86 -7.33
N PRO A 458 -16.95 -28.50 -7.57
CA PRO A 458 -16.20 -29.15 -6.51
C PRO A 458 -15.47 -28.13 -5.63
N THR A 459 -14.92 -28.62 -4.53
CA THR A 459 -13.95 -27.88 -3.72
C THR A 459 -12.54 -28.29 -4.11
N ILE A 460 -11.72 -27.28 -4.38
CA ILE A 460 -10.32 -27.45 -4.72
C ILE A 460 -9.49 -27.08 -3.50
N VAL A 461 -8.48 -27.90 -3.19
CA VAL A 461 -7.60 -27.70 -2.04
C VAL A 461 -6.16 -27.72 -2.50
N ALA A 462 -5.41 -26.72 -2.06
CA ALA A 462 -3.97 -26.63 -2.23
C ALA A 462 -3.29 -26.46 -0.86
N ARG A 463 -1.99 -26.75 -0.83
CA ARG A 463 -1.11 -26.43 0.28
C ARG A 463 -0.13 -25.37 -0.19
N VAL A 464 -0.24 -24.18 0.38
CA VAL A 464 0.66 -23.04 0.12
C VAL A 464 1.45 -22.78 1.39
N ARG A 465 2.78 -22.73 1.29
CA ARG A 465 3.65 -22.49 2.45
C ARG A 465 4.78 -21.57 2.08
N ASP A 466 5.11 -20.69 3.01
CA ASP A 466 6.35 -19.97 3.04
C ASP A 466 6.97 -20.08 4.44
N ALA A 467 8.30 -20.21 4.50
CA ALA A 467 9.03 -20.43 5.74
C ALA A 467 9.52 -19.13 6.38
N SER A 468 9.59 -18.05 5.61
CA SER A 468 10.18 -16.78 5.99
C SER A 468 9.09 -15.80 6.42
N SER A 469 8.67 -14.86 5.59
CA SER A 469 7.64 -13.87 5.92
C SER A 469 6.24 -14.47 6.03
N GLY A 470 6.03 -15.69 5.52
CA GLY A 470 4.74 -16.37 5.52
C GLY A 470 3.87 -15.95 4.34
N VAL A 471 2.79 -16.68 4.09
CA VAL A 471 1.91 -16.46 2.93
C VAL A 471 0.90 -15.38 3.26
N ASP A 472 0.74 -14.38 2.38
CA ASP A 472 -0.39 -13.46 2.47
C ASP A 472 -1.67 -14.17 1.96
N PRO A 473 -2.66 -14.44 2.83
CA PRO A 473 -3.87 -15.14 2.42
C PRO A 473 -4.73 -14.36 1.43
N LEU A 474 -4.64 -13.02 1.40
CA LEU A 474 -5.45 -12.19 0.51
C LEU A 474 -4.93 -12.20 -0.93
N SER A 475 -3.64 -12.47 -1.13
CA SER A 475 -3.03 -12.66 -2.45
C SER A 475 -3.49 -13.93 -3.19
N MET A 476 -4.01 -14.94 -2.49
CA MET A 476 -4.19 -16.27 -3.09
C MET A 476 -5.36 -16.32 -4.09
N LEU A 477 -5.04 -16.61 -5.34
CA LEU A 477 -6.01 -16.74 -6.43
C LEU A 477 -5.90 -18.10 -7.15
N LEU A 478 -7.05 -18.68 -7.48
CA LEU A 478 -7.20 -19.74 -8.45
C LEU A 478 -7.84 -19.17 -9.72
N LEU A 479 -7.15 -19.34 -10.84
CA LEU A 479 -7.54 -18.84 -12.16
C LEU A 479 -7.89 -20.04 -13.04
N PHE A 480 -9.09 -20.06 -13.59
CA PHE A 480 -9.56 -21.04 -14.56
C PHE A 480 -10.60 -20.40 -15.47
N ASP A 481 -10.61 -20.74 -16.76
CA ASP A 481 -11.35 -20.00 -17.79
C ASP A 481 -11.13 -18.47 -17.68
N SER A 482 -12.21 -17.70 -17.54
CA SER A 482 -12.22 -16.27 -17.26
C SER A 482 -12.50 -15.95 -15.78
N PHE A 483 -12.54 -16.95 -14.90
CA PHE A 483 -12.90 -16.80 -13.49
C PHE A 483 -11.64 -16.63 -12.63
N GLN A 484 -11.71 -15.70 -11.68
CA GLN A 484 -10.70 -15.50 -10.65
C GLN A 484 -11.33 -15.78 -9.29
N LEU A 485 -10.81 -16.78 -8.58
CA LEU A 485 -11.37 -17.24 -7.32
C LEU A 485 -10.36 -17.08 -6.20
N GLY A 486 -10.66 -16.22 -5.22
CA GLY A 486 -9.87 -16.11 -4.00
C GLY A 486 -10.02 -17.33 -3.09
N ALA A 487 -9.02 -17.60 -2.26
CA ALA A 487 -9.14 -18.63 -1.22
C ALA A 487 -10.23 -18.22 -0.21
N THR A 488 -11.19 -19.10 0.06
CA THR A 488 -12.23 -18.87 1.09
C THR A 488 -11.71 -19.21 2.49
N ALA A 489 -10.68 -20.06 2.58
CA ALA A 489 -10.04 -20.45 3.81
C ALA A 489 -8.53 -20.55 3.62
N TYR A 490 -7.78 -20.16 4.64
CA TYR A 490 -6.36 -20.44 4.76
C TYR A 490 -6.00 -20.75 6.21
N ASP A 491 -5.29 -21.86 6.40
CA ASP A 491 -4.67 -22.22 7.68
C ASP A 491 -3.15 -21.99 7.58
N PRO A 492 -2.59 -20.95 8.23
CA PRO A 492 -1.17 -20.62 8.12
C PRO A 492 -0.24 -21.67 8.73
N ASP A 493 -0.72 -22.49 9.69
CA ASP A 493 0.11 -23.52 10.33
C ASP A 493 0.31 -24.73 9.39
N THR A 494 -0.74 -25.13 8.69
CA THR A 494 -0.70 -26.28 7.79
C THR A 494 -0.47 -25.91 6.33
N GLY A 495 -0.69 -24.64 5.97
CA GLY A 495 -0.67 -24.11 4.62
C GLY A 495 -1.90 -24.46 3.79
N ILE A 496 -2.95 -25.04 4.37
CA ILE A 496 -4.11 -25.51 3.61
C ILE A 496 -4.95 -24.32 3.15
N ALA A 497 -5.11 -24.18 1.84
CA ALA A 497 -5.95 -23.19 1.17
C ALA A 497 -7.13 -23.88 0.46
N VAL A 498 -8.34 -23.32 0.61
CA VAL A 498 -9.59 -23.92 0.12
C VAL A 498 -10.28 -22.99 -0.89
N PHE A 499 -10.59 -23.52 -2.06
CA PHE A 499 -11.19 -22.83 -3.20
C PHE A 499 -12.46 -23.58 -3.66
N PRO A 500 -13.62 -23.32 -3.03
CA PRO A 500 -14.90 -23.86 -3.49
C PRO A 500 -15.34 -23.16 -4.77
N ILE A 501 -15.65 -23.92 -5.84
CA ILE A 501 -16.20 -23.31 -7.06
C ILE A 501 -17.58 -22.71 -6.76
N PRO A 502 -17.79 -21.40 -6.96
CA PRO A 502 -19.01 -20.72 -6.54
C PRO A 502 -20.17 -21.02 -7.51
N ARG A 503 -21.40 -20.64 -7.12
CA ARG A 503 -22.60 -20.96 -7.90
C ARG A 503 -22.68 -20.16 -9.20
N GLU A 504 -21.99 -19.04 -9.26
CA GLU A 504 -21.96 -18.11 -10.37
C GLU A 504 -20.97 -18.55 -11.45
N ALA A 505 -20.00 -19.40 -11.10
CA ALA A 505 -19.05 -19.96 -12.05
C ALA A 505 -19.67 -21.08 -12.88
N SER A 506 -19.19 -21.21 -14.12
CA SER A 506 -19.48 -22.34 -15.00
C SER A 506 -19.15 -23.67 -14.32
N ALA A 507 -20.00 -24.66 -14.50
CA ALA A 507 -19.75 -25.99 -13.99
C ALA A 507 -18.58 -26.64 -14.75
N LEU A 508 -17.62 -27.19 -14.01
CA LEU A 508 -16.49 -27.90 -14.59
C LEU A 508 -16.96 -29.16 -15.31
N GLN A 509 -16.51 -29.32 -16.54
CA GLN A 509 -16.85 -30.45 -17.39
C GLN A 509 -15.85 -31.61 -17.20
N PRO A 510 -16.27 -32.86 -17.41
CA PRO A 510 -15.38 -34.00 -17.32
C PRO A 510 -14.25 -33.92 -18.34
N GLY A 511 -13.03 -34.22 -17.92
CA GLY A 511 -11.85 -34.12 -18.77
C GLY A 511 -10.65 -33.52 -18.03
N PRO A 512 -9.51 -33.36 -18.73
CA PRO A 512 -8.38 -32.62 -18.21
C PRO A 512 -8.71 -31.13 -18.15
N GLU A 513 -8.56 -30.53 -16.98
CA GLU A 513 -8.79 -29.11 -16.75
C GLU A 513 -7.46 -28.44 -16.36
N PHE A 514 -7.17 -27.27 -16.93
CA PHE A 514 -5.95 -26.53 -16.62
C PHE A 514 -6.30 -25.28 -15.83
N MET A 515 -5.68 -25.14 -14.66
CA MET A 515 -5.87 -23.99 -13.79
C MET A 515 -4.50 -23.39 -13.45
N ARG A 516 -4.50 -22.14 -12.97
CA ARG A 516 -3.30 -21.51 -12.42
C ARG A 516 -3.59 -21.09 -10.98
N ILE A 517 -2.69 -21.41 -10.08
CA ILE A 517 -2.73 -20.91 -8.70
C ILE A 517 -1.66 -19.82 -8.57
N PHE A 518 -2.06 -18.70 -7.99
CA PHE A 518 -1.21 -17.58 -7.64
C PHE A 518 -1.19 -17.41 -6.12
N ALA A 519 -0.02 -17.16 -5.56
CA ALA A 519 0.14 -16.79 -4.15
C ALA A 519 1.41 -15.98 -3.97
N SER A 520 1.36 -15.02 -3.05
CA SER A 520 2.47 -14.17 -2.64
C SER A 520 2.73 -14.33 -1.15
N ASP A 521 3.96 -14.01 -0.73
CA ASP A 521 4.28 -13.89 0.69
C ASP A 521 4.00 -12.46 1.19
N PHE A 522 4.15 -12.25 2.50
CA PHE A 522 3.98 -10.92 3.10
C PHE A 522 5.08 -9.94 2.71
N GLN A 523 6.28 -10.41 2.36
CA GLN A 523 7.34 -9.55 1.87
C GLN A 523 6.91 -8.85 0.57
N GLU A 524 6.24 -9.56 -0.34
CA GLU A 524 5.78 -9.02 -1.62
C GLU A 524 4.88 -7.78 -1.42
N THR A 525 4.06 -7.77 -0.37
CA THR A 525 3.17 -6.64 -0.05
C THR A 525 3.94 -5.36 0.32
N LYS A 526 5.25 -5.46 0.58
CA LYS A 526 6.15 -4.35 0.91
C LYS A 526 7.07 -3.96 -0.26
N ASN A 527 7.01 -4.67 -1.38
CA ASN A 527 7.73 -4.29 -2.59
C ASN A 527 7.04 -3.09 -3.24
N ILE A 528 7.65 -1.92 -3.10
CA ILE A 528 7.16 -0.67 -3.69
C ILE A 528 8.09 -0.34 -4.85
N SER A 529 7.54 -0.36 -6.07
CA SER A 529 8.26 0.00 -7.30
C SER A 529 9.44 -0.93 -7.62
N THR A 530 9.18 -2.23 -7.75
CA THR A 530 10.19 -3.19 -8.24
C THR A 530 10.43 -2.98 -9.74
N GLU A 531 11.57 -2.39 -10.10
CA GLU A 531 12.03 -2.33 -11.49
C GLU A 531 12.73 -3.64 -11.88
N GLY A 532 12.47 -4.15 -13.08
CA GLY A 532 13.16 -5.32 -13.63
C GLY A 532 12.25 -6.33 -14.33
N VAL A 533 12.83 -7.47 -14.70
CA VAL A 533 12.16 -8.53 -15.49
C VAL A 533 11.12 -9.33 -14.69
N ASN A 534 11.18 -9.30 -13.36
CA ASN A 534 10.19 -9.92 -12.49
C ASN A 534 9.70 -8.89 -11.45
N PRO A 535 8.59 -8.18 -11.71
CA PRO A 535 8.10 -7.13 -10.84
C PRO A 535 7.52 -7.66 -9.51
N MET A 536 7.26 -8.97 -9.42
CA MET A 536 6.76 -9.66 -8.23
C MET A 536 7.64 -10.88 -7.87
N PRO A 537 8.86 -10.66 -7.37
CA PRO A 537 9.86 -11.71 -7.15
C PRO A 537 9.49 -12.72 -6.07
N ASN A 538 8.61 -12.34 -5.15
CA ASN A 538 8.16 -13.12 -4.00
C ASN A 538 6.72 -13.62 -4.17
N SER A 539 6.32 -13.73 -5.44
CA SER A 539 5.07 -14.33 -5.87
C SER A 539 5.29 -15.56 -6.73
N ARG A 540 4.39 -16.55 -6.63
CA ARG A 540 4.43 -17.76 -7.45
C ARG A 540 3.16 -17.93 -8.26
N PHE A 541 3.32 -18.10 -9.57
CA PHE A 541 2.29 -18.62 -10.45
C PHE A 541 2.58 -20.09 -10.77
N ARG A 542 1.67 -21.00 -10.44
CA ARG A 542 1.80 -22.43 -10.73
C ARG A 542 0.65 -22.89 -11.61
N GLY A 543 0.97 -23.30 -12.84
CA GLY A 543 0.05 -24.07 -13.67
C GLY A 543 -0.19 -25.45 -13.07
N VAL A 544 -1.45 -25.86 -12.98
CA VAL A 544 -1.85 -27.17 -12.45
C VAL A 544 -2.85 -27.80 -13.41
N ARG A 545 -2.66 -29.11 -13.67
CA ARG A 545 -3.60 -29.91 -14.46
C ARG A 545 -4.37 -30.82 -13.52
N MET A 546 -5.68 -30.84 -13.67
CA MET A 546 -6.62 -31.59 -12.84
C MET A 546 -7.42 -32.56 -13.70
N GLU A 547 -7.80 -33.69 -13.13
CA GLU A 547 -8.72 -34.64 -13.78
C GLU A 547 -10.12 -34.44 -13.22
N VAL A 548 -11.04 -33.96 -14.06
CA VAL A 548 -12.45 -33.80 -13.71
C VAL A 548 -13.22 -35.05 -14.12
N VAL A 549 -13.96 -35.66 -13.19
CA VAL A 549 -14.66 -36.94 -13.41
C VAL A 549 -16.16 -36.87 -13.08
N GLN A 550 -16.99 -37.66 -13.78
CA GLN A 550 -18.44 -37.73 -13.53
C GLN A 550 -18.86 -38.59 -12.32
N ARG A 551 -17.95 -38.87 -11.38
CA ARG A 551 -18.19 -39.74 -10.21
C ARG A 551 -17.80 -39.02 -8.91
N PRO A 552 -18.25 -39.51 -7.74
CA PRO A 552 -17.75 -39.00 -6.48
C PRO A 552 -16.22 -39.04 -6.40
N THR A 553 -15.64 -38.05 -5.74
CA THR A 553 -14.21 -37.96 -5.46
C THR A 553 -14.01 -37.64 -3.99
N VAL A 554 -12.98 -38.21 -3.38
CA VAL A 554 -12.56 -37.89 -2.01
C VAL A 554 -11.04 -37.82 -1.98
N THR A 555 -10.49 -36.83 -1.27
CA THR A 555 -9.05 -36.63 -1.11
C THR A 555 -8.73 -36.24 0.33
N TRP A 556 -7.71 -36.88 0.91
CA TRP A 556 -7.22 -36.56 2.25
C TRP A 556 -6.52 -35.20 2.31
N ILE A 557 -6.90 -34.38 3.30
CA ILE A 557 -6.28 -33.08 3.58
C ILE A 557 -5.41 -33.21 4.84
N LEU A 558 -6.04 -33.62 5.95
CA LEU A 558 -5.41 -33.89 7.22
C LEU A 558 -5.86 -35.25 7.77
N PRO A 559 -4.97 -35.97 8.46
CA PRO A 559 -3.55 -35.67 8.67
C PRO A 559 -2.72 -35.89 7.40
N SER A 560 -1.57 -35.21 7.32
CA SER A 560 -0.60 -35.44 6.22
C SER A 560 0.01 -36.84 6.33
N LYS A 561 0.46 -37.38 5.19
CA LYS A 561 0.97 -38.75 5.09
C LYS A 561 2.17 -38.93 6.02
N GLY A 562 2.16 -40.00 6.80
CA GLY A 562 3.27 -40.40 7.69
C GLY A 562 3.42 -39.58 8.97
N VAL A 563 2.55 -38.61 9.23
CA VAL A 563 2.64 -37.76 10.43
C VAL A 563 2.28 -38.56 11.71
N CYS A 564 3.02 -38.28 12.79
CA CYS A 564 2.67 -38.73 14.14
C CYS A 564 1.43 -38.00 14.65
N LEU A 565 0.39 -38.76 14.98
CA LEU A 565 -0.87 -38.18 15.45
C LEU A 565 -0.79 -37.73 16.91
N PRO A 566 -1.36 -36.56 17.26
CA PRO A 566 -1.61 -36.19 18.65
C PRO A 566 -2.69 -37.08 19.26
N ALA A 567 -2.87 -37.02 20.58
CA ALA A 567 -3.87 -37.82 21.34
C ALA A 567 -5.31 -37.67 20.82
N ARG A 568 -5.59 -36.56 20.14
CA ARG A 568 -6.83 -36.28 19.43
C ARG A 568 -6.50 -35.65 18.08
N ALA A 569 -6.68 -36.39 17.00
CA ALA A 569 -6.40 -35.95 15.64
C ALA A 569 -7.66 -35.43 14.93
N ARG A 570 -7.50 -34.43 14.06
CA ARG A 570 -8.54 -34.01 13.11
C ARG A 570 -8.37 -34.83 11.84
N LEU A 571 -9.47 -35.44 11.38
CA LEU A 571 -9.54 -36.15 10.10
C LEU A 571 -10.35 -35.29 9.15
N GLN A 572 -9.74 -34.84 8.06
CA GLN A 572 -10.36 -33.95 7.09
C GLN A 572 -10.14 -34.45 5.68
N VAL A 573 -11.21 -34.43 4.88
CA VAL A 573 -11.17 -34.73 3.45
C VAL A 573 -11.94 -33.66 2.66
N ALA A 574 -11.47 -33.37 1.45
CA ALA A 574 -12.29 -32.72 0.44
C ALA A 574 -13.05 -33.82 -0.30
N ALA A 575 -14.37 -33.68 -0.39
CA ALA A 575 -15.19 -34.60 -1.16
C ALA A 575 -16.15 -33.84 -2.08
N GLY A 576 -16.38 -34.40 -3.27
CA GLY A 576 -17.22 -33.81 -4.30
C GLY A 576 -17.99 -34.88 -5.05
N SER A 577 -19.17 -34.53 -5.57
CA SER A 577 -19.92 -35.34 -6.54
C SER A 577 -20.77 -34.42 -7.42
N ASN A 578 -21.09 -34.86 -8.64
CA ASN A 578 -22.11 -34.22 -9.49
C ASN A 578 -23.55 -34.59 -9.06
N ALA A 579 -23.70 -35.25 -7.91
CA ALA A 579 -24.94 -35.46 -7.19
C ALA A 579 -24.74 -35.05 -5.71
N THR A 580 -25.81 -34.97 -4.93
CA THR A 580 -25.72 -34.67 -3.50
C THR A 580 -24.94 -35.75 -2.77
N ILE A 581 -23.92 -35.37 -1.99
CA ILE A 581 -23.21 -36.31 -1.10
C ILE A 581 -24.13 -36.70 0.05
N SER A 582 -24.35 -37.99 0.25
CA SER A 582 -25.21 -38.53 1.30
C SER A 582 -24.46 -38.66 2.63
N SER A 583 -23.19 -39.07 2.60
CA SER A 583 -22.29 -39.06 3.77
C SER A 583 -20.83 -39.28 3.41
N VAL A 584 -19.94 -38.95 4.35
CA VAL A 584 -18.52 -39.36 4.34
C VAL A 584 -18.22 -40.18 5.59
N GLY A 585 -17.76 -41.41 5.40
CA GLY A 585 -17.32 -42.32 6.46
C GLY A 585 -15.80 -42.35 6.59
N PHE A 586 -15.30 -42.44 7.82
CA PHE A 586 -13.87 -42.54 8.13
C PHE A 586 -13.59 -43.85 8.87
N PHE A 587 -12.51 -44.53 8.50
CA PHE A 587 -12.16 -45.87 8.98
C PHE A 587 -10.66 -45.95 9.32
N ASP A 588 -10.32 -46.77 10.30
CA ASP A 588 -8.97 -47.24 10.60
C ASP A 588 -8.93 -48.76 10.31
N GLY A 589 -8.29 -49.13 9.20
CA GLY A 589 -8.43 -50.48 8.63
C GLY A 589 -9.90 -50.78 8.30
N ARG A 590 -10.50 -51.77 8.96
CA ARG A 590 -11.92 -52.13 8.81
C ARG A 590 -12.83 -51.48 9.86
N ARG A 591 -12.26 -50.81 10.88
CA ARG A 591 -13.03 -50.27 12.00
C ARG A 591 -13.48 -48.85 11.67
N GLN A 592 -14.79 -48.62 11.70
CA GLN A 592 -15.32 -47.27 11.51
C GLN A 592 -14.95 -46.38 12.70
N ILE A 593 -14.39 -45.22 12.39
CA ILE A 593 -14.09 -44.15 13.34
C ILE A 593 -15.33 -43.27 13.52
N GLY A 594 -15.99 -42.91 12.42
CA GLY A 594 -17.18 -42.08 12.42
C GLY A 594 -17.73 -41.86 11.01
N ARG A 595 -18.87 -41.17 10.92
CA ARG A 595 -19.49 -40.74 9.66
C ARG A 595 -20.07 -39.35 9.86
N THR A 596 -19.95 -38.49 8.86
CA THR A 596 -20.52 -37.14 8.89
C THR A 596 -21.23 -36.80 7.59
N ARG A 597 -22.28 -35.99 7.70
CA ARG A 597 -22.97 -35.35 6.58
C ARG A 597 -22.70 -33.85 6.54
N ARG A 598 -22.24 -33.28 7.65
CA ARG A 598 -21.94 -31.86 7.79
C ARG A 598 -20.60 -31.59 7.09
N ASN A 599 -20.59 -30.54 6.29
CA ASN A 599 -19.39 -30.03 5.64
C ASN A 599 -19.40 -28.50 5.68
N VAL A 600 -18.22 -27.92 5.52
CA VAL A 600 -18.05 -26.48 5.29
C VAL A 600 -17.30 -26.34 3.98
N ALA A 601 -17.93 -25.72 2.98
CA ALA A 601 -17.37 -25.57 1.64
C ALA A 601 -16.80 -26.88 1.06
N GLY A 602 -17.53 -28.01 1.19
CA GLY A 602 -17.10 -29.32 0.66
C GLY A 602 -15.99 -30.03 1.46
N ILE A 603 -15.59 -29.49 2.61
CA ILE A 603 -14.67 -30.12 3.56
C ILE A 603 -15.45 -30.89 4.62
N TYR A 604 -15.19 -32.18 4.74
CA TYR A 604 -15.80 -33.07 5.74
C TYR A 604 -14.79 -33.37 6.84
N GLU A 605 -15.21 -33.18 8.09
CA GLU A 605 -14.33 -33.33 9.25
C GLU A 605 -14.96 -34.23 10.33
N ILE A 606 -14.12 -35.06 10.96
CA ILE A 606 -14.39 -35.64 12.28
C ILE A 606 -13.15 -35.56 13.18
N SER A 607 -13.36 -35.71 14.49
CA SER A 607 -12.28 -35.83 15.46
C SER A 607 -12.06 -37.30 15.85
N TRP A 608 -10.81 -37.75 15.84
CA TRP A 608 -10.42 -39.10 16.23
C TRP A 608 -9.56 -39.10 17.49
N ARG A 609 -10.04 -39.77 18.54
CA ARG A 609 -9.26 -40.02 19.75
C ARG A 609 -8.32 -41.19 19.51
N THR A 610 -7.02 -40.90 19.45
CA THR A 610 -5.95 -41.88 19.20
C THR A 610 -5.36 -42.42 20.50
N SER A 611 -5.63 -41.79 21.64
CA SER A 611 -5.22 -42.30 22.95
C SER A 611 -5.76 -43.72 23.17
N GLY A 612 -4.87 -44.68 23.42
CA GLY A 612 -5.22 -46.10 23.60
C GLY A 612 -5.35 -46.89 22.30
N LYS A 613 -4.97 -46.33 21.15
CA LYS A 613 -4.79 -47.10 19.90
C LYS A 613 -3.42 -47.76 19.89
N LYS A 614 -3.32 -48.88 19.17
CA LYS A 614 -2.07 -49.64 19.06
C LYS A 614 -0.98 -48.74 18.47
N ARG A 615 0.15 -48.59 19.16
CA ARG A 615 1.30 -47.85 18.64
C ARG A 615 1.75 -48.46 17.31
N GLY A 616 1.99 -47.61 16.31
CA GLY A 616 2.44 -48.06 14.98
C GLY A 616 1.72 -47.37 13.82
N THR A 617 1.79 -48.00 12.66
CA THR A 617 1.23 -47.49 11.42
C THR A 617 -0.26 -47.81 11.34
N HIS A 618 -1.08 -46.80 11.03
CA HIS A 618 -2.50 -46.94 10.80
C HIS A 618 -2.83 -46.59 9.34
N LYS A 619 -3.75 -47.35 8.75
CA LYS A 619 -4.27 -47.13 7.40
C LYS A 619 -5.66 -46.53 7.52
N LEU A 620 -5.74 -45.22 7.33
CA LEU A 620 -7.00 -44.51 7.33
C LEU A 620 -7.65 -44.60 5.96
N THR A 621 -8.94 -44.92 5.92
CA THR A 621 -9.74 -44.88 4.70
C THR A 621 -10.90 -43.91 4.89
N ALA A 622 -11.11 -43.02 3.92
CA ALA A 622 -12.29 -42.19 3.85
C ALA A 622 -13.13 -42.65 2.65
N VAL A 623 -14.43 -42.83 2.86
CA VAL A 623 -15.38 -43.26 1.83
C VAL A 623 -16.45 -42.19 1.70
N VAL A 624 -16.61 -41.63 0.50
CA VAL A 624 -17.72 -40.74 0.16
C VAL A 624 -18.80 -41.55 -0.56
N SER A 625 -20.05 -41.35 -0.18
CA SER A 625 -21.21 -41.92 -0.87
C SER A 625 -22.14 -40.78 -1.32
N ASP A 626 -22.71 -40.87 -2.52
CA ASP A 626 -23.69 -39.91 -3.02
C ASP A 626 -25.13 -40.46 -3.02
N THR A 627 -26.11 -39.61 -3.31
CA THR A 627 -27.53 -40.00 -3.36
C THR A 627 -27.90 -40.89 -4.56
N ARG A 628 -26.98 -41.08 -5.51
CA ARG A 628 -27.14 -42.03 -6.63
C ARG A 628 -26.51 -43.40 -6.33
N GLY A 629 -26.09 -43.63 -5.08
CA GLY A 629 -25.49 -44.90 -4.65
C GLY A 629 -24.05 -45.11 -5.14
N ARG A 630 -23.38 -44.07 -5.65
CA ARG A 630 -21.98 -44.17 -6.10
C ARG A 630 -21.05 -43.85 -4.93
N GLU A 631 -19.91 -44.53 -4.90
CA GLU A 631 -18.91 -44.34 -3.86
C GLU A 631 -17.51 -44.08 -4.44
N ALA A 632 -16.69 -43.40 -3.65
CA ALA A 632 -15.26 -43.31 -3.87
C ALA A 632 -14.52 -43.38 -2.55
N GLU A 633 -13.31 -43.93 -2.57
CA GLU A 633 -12.47 -44.05 -1.40
C GLU A 633 -11.10 -43.39 -1.59
N ALA A 634 -10.53 -42.90 -0.49
CA ALA A 634 -9.15 -42.45 -0.42
C ALA A 634 -8.49 -43.02 0.82
N VAL A 635 -7.21 -43.40 0.68
CA VAL A 635 -6.42 -44.01 1.74
C VAL A 635 -5.28 -43.08 2.14
N GLN A 636 -5.03 -42.98 3.45
CA GLN A 636 -3.90 -42.25 4.02
C GLN A 636 -3.20 -43.09 5.09
N THR A 637 -1.88 -43.13 5.05
CA THR A 637 -1.08 -43.81 6.08
C THR A 637 -0.60 -42.79 7.11
N VAL A 638 -0.79 -43.10 8.39
CA VAL A 638 -0.44 -42.24 9.54
C VAL A 638 0.22 -43.07 10.63
N ARG A 639 0.78 -42.41 11.66
CA ARG A 639 1.44 -43.11 12.76
C ARG A 639 0.88 -42.69 14.12
N VAL A 640 0.53 -43.65 14.96
CA VAL A 640 0.27 -43.42 16.40
C VAL A 640 1.58 -43.65 17.12
N CYS A 641 2.19 -42.57 17.60
CA CYS A 641 3.57 -42.57 18.10
C CYS A 641 3.67 -42.71 19.61
N ARG A 642 2.58 -42.42 20.34
CA ARG A 642 2.46 -42.51 21.79
C ARG A 642 1.36 -43.48 22.17
#